data_AF-E0VDX9-F1
#
_entry.id   AF-E0VDX9-F1
#
_cell.length_a   1.000
_cell.length_b   1.000
_cell.length_c   1.000
_cell.angle_alpha   90.00
_cell.angle_beta   90.00
_cell.angle_gamma   90.00
#
_symmetry.space_group_name_H-M   'P 1'
#
loop_
_entity.id
_entity.type
_entity.pdbx_description
1 polymer ?
#
loop_
_entity_poly.entity_id
_entity_poly.type
_entity_poly.pdbx_seq_one_letter_code
_entity_poly.pdbx_strand_id
1 'polypeptide(L)'
;MAVINVGEAENLFCVMAAFMKYNFIVTSKPYGIGKKKPVKFQEHYIPQTHNDIFLEEILPDVADRLGYESLFPVKIPERFSSGVMILATNEEGIKIVKEGLKTAKNKHFLTNSYLVITVGHPKYEKLETKFGMKCKMSNNDKHSMVLDEWSTKSVKLKRVKVIRWKHEVLSTSDLVSLLKIDISSSYSDCLRLFLATKCFSPVLGDQIYSNRILSLFGVPLVLNPEHSLKTPEEFNPELLKLLQIHENELKIVPAHVHLKSVLLTIKKNDLNFEVPLPETLFCSLACNINYITAENNEKVVHYTVDTFPKKIFKNNHFIMFYAPWCGHCKRLHPTWEQLADMLNDDPENQVIIGKVDCTVDSDLCSENDVTGYPTLKFFKMGNTESITFRGTRDLPSLTSFLNEHLGKIFEDKINAGPTSTDGLTELTDSSFNDFIQKGKFFVKFYAPWCGHCQRLAPTWEELAKSFKDDSNVEIAKLDCTIHRTVCNDLEIKGYPTLLWIEDGNVVEKYQGLRSESDLKSYVKKKLGLKEDKTDEDSGGSSGMITLNSETFQSGISEGLSFVKFFAPWCGHCKRLAPIWNELYKKTMGKPNVKLLKVDCTLDNSKELCNEQEVEGFPTLYLYKHGEKISEYNGPTNLEDMYEFLSQHFIHDEL
;
A
#
# COMPACT_ATOMS: atom_id res chain seq x y z
N MET A 1 1.07 12.78 11.95
CA MET A 1 2.43 12.25 11.80
C MET A 1 3.19 13.17 10.87
N ALA A 2 4.45 13.49 11.18
CA ALA A 2 5.33 14.22 10.27
C ALA A 2 6.50 13.30 9.89
N VAL A 3 6.68 13.07 8.59
CA VAL A 3 7.80 12.28 8.05
C VAL A 3 8.95 13.24 7.76
N ILE A 4 10.12 12.96 8.31
CA ILE A 4 11.29 13.82 8.18
C ILE A 4 12.33 13.10 7.33
N ASN A 5 12.61 13.68 6.16
CA ASN A 5 13.72 13.27 5.30
C ASN A 5 15.00 14.01 5.72
N VAL A 6 16.09 13.26 5.90
CA VAL A 6 17.40 13.81 6.27
C VAL A 6 18.42 13.37 5.21
N GLY A 7 18.70 14.25 4.24
CA GLY A 7 19.65 13.99 3.15
C GLY A 7 19.18 12.92 2.15
N GLU A 8 20.10 12.12 1.61
CA GLU A 8 19.83 10.98 0.71
C GLU A 8 19.12 9.80 1.40
N ALA A 9 18.88 9.89 2.70
CA ALA A 9 18.19 8.89 3.48
C ALA A 9 16.72 9.30 3.65
N GLU A 10 15.90 8.87 2.68
CA GLU A 10 14.46 9.02 2.71
C GLU A 10 13.87 8.26 3.92
N ASN A 11 12.98 8.91 4.68
CA ASN A 11 12.13 8.34 5.73
C ASN A 11 12.84 7.78 6.99
N LEU A 12 13.88 8.44 7.51
CA LEU A 12 14.59 7.99 8.72
C LEU A 12 13.78 8.16 10.03
N PHE A 13 12.96 9.22 10.13
CA PHE A 13 12.19 9.55 11.34
C PHE A 13 10.74 9.87 10.99
N CYS A 14 9.81 9.11 11.56
CA CYS A 14 8.40 9.45 11.59
C CYS A 14 8.04 9.89 13.01
N VAL A 15 7.61 11.14 13.18
CA VAL A 15 7.12 11.62 14.49
C VAL A 15 5.73 11.05 14.72
N MET A 16 5.64 10.15 15.69
CA MET A 16 4.43 9.41 16.04
C MET A 16 3.54 10.23 16.98
N ALA A 17 4.15 10.87 17.99
CA ALA A 17 3.44 11.73 18.95
C ALA A 17 4.36 12.79 19.57
N ALA A 18 3.81 13.95 19.93
CA ALA A 18 4.52 15.01 20.64
C ALA A 18 3.81 15.35 21.95
N PHE A 19 4.54 15.31 23.07
CA PHE A 19 4.03 15.60 24.40
C PHE A 19 4.67 16.89 24.93
N MET A 20 4.30 18.03 24.33
CA MET A 20 4.88 19.34 24.65
C MET A 20 4.79 19.69 26.14
N LYS A 21 3.68 19.34 26.81
CA LYS A 21 3.49 19.54 28.25
C LYS A 21 4.54 18.81 29.12
N TYR A 22 5.17 17.76 28.60
CA TYR A 22 6.09 16.89 29.32
C TYR A 22 7.51 16.88 28.72
N ASN A 23 7.80 17.76 27.76
CA ASN A 23 9.12 17.96 27.14
C ASN A 23 9.71 16.71 26.46
N PHE A 24 8.87 15.92 25.78
CA PHE A 24 9.37 14.82 24.94
C PHE A 24 8.47 14.54 23.72
N ILE A 25 9.06 13.91 22.73
CA ILE A 25 8.40 13.38 21.54
C ILE A 25 8.69 11.89 21.39
N VAL A 26 7.86 11.22 20.61
CA VAL A 26 7.93 9.79 20.32
C VAL A 26 8.08 9.65 18.80
N THR A 27 9.14 9.00 18.37
CA THR A 27 9.48 8.82 16.95
C THR A 27 9.64 7.35 16.61
N SER A 28 9.58 7.03 15.32
CA SER A 28 10.11 5.76 14.85
C SER A 28 11.60 5.64 15.22
N LYS A 29 12.04 4.42 15.55
CA LYS A 29 13.47 4.15 15.74
C LYS A 29 14.11 4.01 14.35
N PRO A 30 15.13 4.80 14.00
CA PRO A 30 15.81 4.65 12.71
C PRO A 30 16.53 3.29 12.64
N TYR A 31 16.37 2.60 11.50
CA TYR A 31 17.09 1.37 11.20
C TYR A 31 18.49 1.68 10.65
N GLY A 32 19.47 0.81 10.89
CA GLY A 32 20.84 0.95 10.36
C GLY A 32 21.73 2.01 11.04
N ILE A 33 21.17 2.90 11.85
CA ILE A 33 21.92 3.99 12.49
C ILE A 33 22.61 3.54 13.78
N GLY A 34 23.93 3.75 13.84
CA GLY A 34 24.73 3.50 15.04
C GLY A 34 24.40 4.46 16.19
N LYS A 35 24.49 3.98 17.43
CA LYS A 35 24.23 4.80 18.65
C LYS A 35 25.40 5.64 19.13
N LYS A 36 26.61 5.43 18.65
CA LYS A 36 27.81 6.18 19.06
C LYS A 36 28.90 6.03 18.01
N LYS A 37 29.52 7.15 17.64
CA LYS A 37 30.71 7.16 16.80
C LYS A 37 31.83 6.34 17.46
N PRO A 38 32.47 5.37 16.78
CA PRO A 38 33.63 4.69 17.31
C PRO A 38 34.75 5.71 17.54
N VAL A 39 35.38 5.66 18.72
CA VAL A 39 36.36 6.64 19.23
C VAL A 39 37.67 6.69 18.41
N LYS A 40 37.76 6.05 17.24
CA LYS A 40 39.02 5.77 16.52
C LYS A 40 39.07 6.19 15.04
N PHE A 41 38.17 7.03 14.52
CA PHE A 41 38.24 7.47 13.12
C PHE A 41 38.84 8.88 12.96
N GLN A 42 39.79 8.99 12.03
CA GLN A 42 40.61 10.17 11.71
C GLN A 42 39.78 11.34 11.15
N GLU A 43 40.28 12.56 11.31
CA GLU A 43 39.63 13.87 11.04
C GLU A 43 39.12 14.10 9.59
N HIS A 44 39.29 13.15 8.66
CA HIS A 44 38.93 13.29 7.24
C HIS A 44 38.12 12.08 6.74
N TYR A 45 37.11 11.64 7.49
CA TYR A 45 36.21 10.57 7.06
C TYR A 45 34.98 11.14 6.36
N ILE A 46 34.81 10.80 5.07
CA ILE A 46 33.60 11.08 4.28
C ILE A 46 32.72 9.81 4.36
N PRO A 47 31.47 9.89 4.85
CA PRO A 47 30.57 8.74 4.92
C PRO A 47 30.36 8.12 3.55
N GLN A 48 30.54 6.80 3.41
CA GLN A 48 30.37 6.09 2.14
C GLN A 48 29.06 5.29 2.08
N THR A 49 28.43 4.99 3.23
CA THR A 49 27.18 4.24 3.31
C THR A 49 26.25 4.74 4.44
N HIS A 50 24.95 4.40 4.40
CA HIS A 50 24.00 4.73 5.47
C HIS A 50 24.35 4.11 6.84
N ASN A 51 25.16 3.05 6.88
CA ASN A 51 25.59 2.39 8.13
C ASN A 51 26.68 3.19 8.87
N ASP A 52 27.25 4.21 8.23
CA ASP A 52 28.31 5.06 8.79
C ASP A 52 27.75 6.33 9.47
N ILE A 53 26.42 6.50 9.46
CA ILE A 53 25.71 7.63 10.07
C ILE A 53 25.33 7.28 11.51
N PHE A 54 25.59 8.19 12.45
CA PHE A 54 25.25 8.02 13.86
C PHE A 54 24.07 8.89 14.29
N LEU A 55 23.30 8.40 15.26
CA LEU A 55 22.11 9.10 15.76
C LEU A 55 22.47 10.49 16.30
N GLU A 56 23.58 10.61 17.02
CA GLU A 56 24.05 11.89 17.55
C GLU A 56 24.36 12.94 16.48
N GLU A 57 24.75 12.52 15.28
CA GLU A 57 25.15 13.43 14.20
C GLU A 57 23.94 14.05 13.50
N ILE A 58 22.82 13.33 13.45
CA ILE A 58 21.60 13.76 12.74
C ILE A 58 20.57 14.44 13.65
N LEU A 59 20.67 14.26 14.97
CA LEU A 59 19.72 14.84 15.92
C LEU A 59 19.59 16.38 15.84
N PRO A 60 20.66 17.16 15.60
CA PRO A 60 20.54 18.61 15.40
C PRO A 60 19.66 18.98 14.19
N ASP A 61 19.85 18.33 13.05
CA ASP A 61 19.05 18.58 11.84
C ASP A 61 17.58 18.17 12.03
N VAL A 62 17.36 17.06 12.75
CA VAL A 62 16.01 16.61 13.11
C VAL A 62 15.35 17.60 14.08
N ALA A 63 16.09 18.17 15.03
CA ALA A 63 15.59 19.17 15.96
C ALA A 63 15.19 20.46 15.24
N ASP A 64 16.04 20.96 14.34
CA ASP A 64 15.79 22.16 13.53
C ASP A 64 14.52 22.01 12.67
N ARG A 65 14.40 20.89 11.94
CA ARG A 65 13.21 20.60 11.11
C ARG A 65 11.92 20.47 11.91
N LEU A 66 12.01 20.08 13.17
CA LEU A 66 10.85 19.97 14.07
C LEU A 66 10.59 21.23 14.90
N GLY A 67 11.41 22.27 14.74
CA GLY A 67 11.29 23.50 15.51
C GLY A 67 11.65 23.35 17.00
N TYR A 68 12.55 22.41 17.34
CA TYR A 68 13.09 22.25 18.70
C TYR A 68 14.54 22.73 18.76
N GLU A 69 14.92 23.37 19.87
CA GLU A 69 16.30 23.83 20.11
C GLU A 69 17.29 22.66 20.18
N SER A 70 16.88 21.54 20.77
CA SER A 70 17.67 20.32 20.84
C SER A 70 16.79 19.10 21.12
N LEU A 71 17.28 17.93 20.70
CA LEU A 71 16.64 16.65 20.98
C LEU A 71 17.63 15.68 21.61
N PHE A 72 17.21 15.02 22.69
CA PHE A 72 18.05 14.10 23.46
C PHE A 72 17.44 12.71 23.50
N PRO A 73 18.17 11.66 23.10
CA PRO A 73 17.63 10.31 23.11
C PRO A 73 17.43 9.81 24.55
N VAL A 74 16.18 9.51 24.91
CA VAL A 74 15.86 8.85 26.17
C VAL A 74 15.83 7.34 25.94
N LYS A 75 16.73 6.63 26.62
CA LYS A 75 16.88 5.17 26.46
C LYS A 75 15.59 4.44 26.83
N ILE A 76 14.88 3.94 25.83
CA ILE A 76 13.89 2.87 26.01
C ILE A 76 14.65 1.53 26.17
N PRO A 77 14.21 0.59 27.04
CA PRO A 77 15.05 -0.51 27.52
C PRO A 77 15.49 -1.60 26.53
N GLU A 78 15.25 -1.47 25.22
CA GLU A 78 15.39 -2.62 24.32
C GLU A 78 16.30 -2.33 23.12
N ARG A 79 17.41 -3.08 23.09
CA ARG A 79 18.40 -3.00 22.02
C ARG A 79 17.85 -3.58 20.70
N PHE A 80 16.92 -4.53 20.78
CA PHE A 80 16.48 -5.40 19.68
C PHE A 80 14.96 -5.44 19.44
N SER A 81 14.17 -4.59 20.10
CA SER A 81 12.81 -4.32 19.63
C SER A 81 12.84 -3.17 18.64
N SER A 82 12.07 -3.36 17.58
CA SER A 82 11.78 -2.37 16.57
C SER A 82 10.72 -1.41 17.08
N GLY A 83 10.73 -0.20 16.52
CA GLY A 83 9.53 0.62 16.48
C GLY A 83 9.71 2.03 16.97
N VAL A 84 10.25 2.25 18.17
CA VAL A 84 10.08 3.55 18.84
C VAL A 84 11.31 4.05 19.57
N MET A 85 11.51 5.36 19.51
CA MET A 85 12.44 6.12 20.31
C MET A 85 11.70 7.27 21.01
N ILE A 86 12.04 7.54 22.26
CA ILE A 86 11.59 8.76 22.96
C ILE A 86 12.75 9.76 22.89
N LEU A 87 12.48 10.95 22.36
CA LEU A 87 13.41 12.07 22.33
C LEU A 87 12.90 13.15 23.29
N ALA A 88 13.69 13.50 24.30
CA ALA A 88 13.38 14.64 25.15
C ALA A 88 13.81 15.94 24.47
N THR A 89 13.05 17.02 24.66
CA THR A 89 13.34 18.34 24.09
C THR A 89 14.25 19.17 24.99
N ASN A 90 14.45 18.75 26.24
CA ASN A 90 15.35 19.37 27.21
C ASN A 90 15.72 18.38 28.33
N GLU A 91 16.62 18.78 29.25
CA GLU A 91 17.04 17.94 30.38
C GLU A 91 15.90 17.58 31.35
N GLU A 92 14.89 18.44 31.51
CA GLU A 92 13.75 18.18 32.38
C GLU A 92 12.92 17.01 31.83
N GLY A 93 12.67 16.97 30.52
CA GLY A 93 12.00 15.86 29.84
C GLY A 93 12.71 14.53 30.05
N ILE A 94 14.05 14.53 30.02
CA ILE A 94 14.86 13.33 30.32
C ILE A 94 14.57 12.81 31.73
N LYS A 95 14.49 13.69 32.73
CA LYS A 95 14.21 13.32 34.12
C LYS A 95 12.80 12.77 34.26
N ILE A 96 11.81 13.46 33.70
CA ILE A 96 10.38 13.07 33.73
C ILE A 96 10.19 11.66 33.15
N VAL A 97 10.73 11.39 31.96
CA VAL A 97 10.59 10.08 31.31
C VAL A 97 11.30 8.98 32.09
N LYS A 98 12.52 9.22 32.59
CA LYS A 98 13.28 8.23 33.38
C LYS A 98 12.57 7.88 34.69
N GLU A 99 12.04 8.88 35.40
CA GLU A 99 11.27 8.67 36.62
C GLU A 99 9.97 7.93 36.36
N GLY A 100 9.27 8.25 35.26
CA GLY A 100 8.05 7.57 34.87
C GLY A 100 8.25 6.10 34.55
N LEU A 101 9.30 5.77 33.79
CA LEU A 101 9.69 4.38 33.50
C LEU A 101 10.05 3.60 34.77
N LYS A 102 10.79 4.23 35.70
CA LYS A 102 11.15 3.62 36.99
C LYS A 102 9.90 3.34 37.82
N THR A 103 8.96 4.28 37.87
CA THR A 103 7.71 4.18 38.62
C THR A 103 6.81 3.08 38.06
N ALA A 104 6.59 3.05 36.76
CA ALA A 104 5.80 2.01 36.09
C ALA A 104 6.38 0.60 36.32
N LYS A 105 7.71 0.47 36.28
CA LYS A 105 8.41 -0.78 36.59
C LYS A 105 8.21 -1.23 38.04
N ASN A 106 8.31 -0.31 39.00
CA ASN A 106 8.15 -0.62 40.42
C ASN A 106 6.72 -1.03 40.78
N LYS A 107 5.72 -0.46 40.10
CA LYS A 107 4.32 -0.82 40.27
C LYS A 107 3.90 -2.08 39.50
N HIS A 108 4.83 -2.74 38.78
CA HIS A 108 4.53 -3.85 37.87
C HIS A 108 3.51 -3.51 36.77
N PHE A 109 3.35 -2.23 36.44
CA PHE A 109 2.39 -1.77 35.44
C PHE A 109 2.93 -1.77 34.01
N LEU A 110 4.22 -2.03 33.82
CA LEU A 110 4.78 -2.30 32.49
C LEU A 110 4.33 -3.70 32.03
N THR A 111 3.13 -3.79 31.47
CA THR A 111 2.80 -4.88 30.55
C THR A 111 3.61 -4.66 29.28
N ASN A 112 4.63 -5.49 29.05
CA ASN A 112 5.32 -5.44 27.77
C ASN A 112 4.42 -6.14 26.76
N SER A 113 3.64 -5.33 26.06
CA SER A 113 2.78 -5.77 24.99
C SER A 113 3.54 -5.57 23.68
N TYR A 114 3.63 -6.62 22.87
CA TYR A 114 4.36 -6.62 21.61
C TYR A 114 3.47 -7.11 20.48
N LEU A 115 3.75 -6.60 19.29
CA LEU A 115 3.24 -7.13 18.04
C LEU A 115 4.37 -7.88 17.33
N VAL A 116 4.07 -9.10 16.87
CA VAL A 116 5.08 -10.01 16.33
C VAL A 116 4.53 -10.69 15.09
N ILE A 117 5.36 -10.74 14.06
CA ILE A 117 5.07 -11.49 12.83
C ILE A 117 5.87 -12.78 12.89
N THR A 118 5.17 -13.90 12.71
CA THR A 118 5.77 -15.24 12.75
C THR A 118 5.60 -15.95 11.42
N VAL A 119 6.48 -16.92 11.16
CA VAL A 119 6.40 -17.78 9.97
C VAL A 119 5.32 -18.84 10.19
N GLY A 120 4.41 -18.96 9.23
CA GLY A 120 3.25 -19.85 9.26
C GLY A 120 2.32 -19.58 10.43
N HIS A 121 1.49 -20.58 10.73
CA HIS A 121 0.46 -20.51 11.75
C HIS A 121 0.99 -21.01 13.10
N PRO A 122 0.93 -20.20 14.18
CA PRO A 122 1.21 -20.66 15.53
C PRO A 122 0.32 -21.85 15.90
N LYS A 123 0.92 -22.83 16.60
CA LYS A 123 0.22 -24.02 17.11
C LYS A 123 -1.02 -23.69 17.95
N TYR A 124 -1.01 -22.54 18.63
CA TYR A 124 -2.09 -22.10 19.50
C TYR A 124 -2.58 -20.73 19.03
N GLU A 125 -3.88 -20.57 18.78
CA GLU A 125 -4.45 -19.25 18.43
C GLU A 125 -4.41 -18.28 19.61
N LYS A 126 -4.65 -18.79 20.82
CA LYS A 126 -4.51 -18.08 22.09
C LYS A 126 -3.85 -19.00 23.09
N LEU A 127 -2.86 -18.51 23.83
CA LEU A 127 -2.26 -19.26 24.94
C LEU A 127 -1.91 -18.30 26.06
N GLU A 128 -2.41 -18.62 27.26
CA GLU A 128 -1.96 -18.02 28.51
C GLU A 128 -1.25 -19.10 29.34
N THR A 129 0.04 -18.89 29.63
CA THR A 129 0.85 -19.88 30.34
C THR A 129 1.99 -19.23 31.13
N LYS A 130 2.74 -20.06 31.85
CA LYS A 130 3.97 -19.68 32.53
C LYS A 130 5.08 -20.61 32.11
N PHE A 131 6.28 -20.06 31.96
CA PHE A 131 7.47 -20.85 31.76
C PHE A 131 8.64 -20.30 32.58
N GLY A 132 9.63 -21.16 32.82
CA GLY A 132 10.86 -20.80 33.49
C GLY A 132 11.88 -20.35 32.47
N MET A 133 12.58 -19.26 32.73
CA MET A 133 13.75 -18.87 31.95
C MET A 133 15.00 -19.04 32.81
N LYS A 134 15.98 -19.75 32.28
CA LYS A 134 17.30 -19.91 32.88
C LYS A 134 18.36 -19.43 31.91
N CYS A 135 19.34 -18.72 32.43
CA CYS A 135 20.51 -18.32 31.65
C CYS A 135 21.66 -19.29 31.92
N LYS A 136 22.29 -19.79 30.86
CA LYS A 136 23.46 -20.68 30.90
C LYS A 136 24.64 -19.98 30.23
N MET A 137 25.80 -19.98 30.88
CA MET A 137 27.05 -19.54 30.28
C MET A 137 27.77 -20.73 29.65
N SER A 138 28.29 -20.55 28.44
CA SER A 138 29.11 -21.52 27.72
C SER A 138 30.13 -20.76 26.88
N ASN A 139 31.44 -21.02 27.03
CA ASN A 139 32.52 -20.35 26.27
C ASN A 139 32.39 -18.81 26.19
N ASN A 140 32.16 -18.12 27.31
CA ASN A 140 31.85 -16.68 27.40
C ASN A 140 30.54 -16.21 26.72
N ASP A 141 29.82 -17.10 26.05
CA ASP A 141 28.50 -16.81 25.48
C ASP A 141 27.38 -17.11 26.45
N LYS A 142 26.40 -16.22 26.43
CA LYS A 142 25.24 -16.23 27.33
C LYS A 142 24.03 -16.77 26.59
N HIS A 143 23.63 -18.00 26.87
CA HIS A 143 22.45 -18.61 26.25
C HIS A 143 21.24 -18.54 27.19
N SER A 144 20.09 -18.16 26.63
CA SER A 144 18.79 -18.23 27.30
C SER A 144 18.13 -19.57 27.01
N MET A 145 17.54 -20.20 28.04
CA MET A 145 16.81 -21.45 27.94
C MET A 145 15.40 -21.28 28.50
N VAL A 146 14.40 -21.78 27.79
CA VAL A 146 13.01 -21.91 28.25
C VAL A 146 12.82 -23.29 28.87
N LEU A 147 12.17 -23.33 30.02
CA LEU A 147 11.88 -24.52 30.82
C LEU A 147 10.37 -24.62 31.04
N ASP A 148 9.80 -25.79 30.80
CA ASP A 148 8.40 -26.07 31.14
C ASP A 148 8.19 -26.35 32.62
N GLU A 149 9.23 -26.85 33.29
CA GLU A 149 9.17 -27.25 34.68
C GLU A 149 10.37 -26.71 35.46
N TRP A 150 10.15 -26.42 36.75
CA TRP A 150 11.18 -25.92 37.66
C TRP A 150 10.79 -26.18 39.12
N SER A 151 11.80 -26.25 39.99
CA SER A 151 11.57 -26.37 41.43
C SER A 151 11.31 -25.01 42.09
N THR A 152 10.47 -24.99 43.13
CA THR A 152 10.20 -23.79 43.94
C THR A 152 11.48 -23.22 44.56
N LYS A 153 12.42 -24.08 44.96
CA LYS A 153 13.75 -23.71 45.44
C LYS A 153 14.54 -22.92 44.40
N SER A 154 14.48 -23.30 43.13
CA SER A 154 15.21 -22.60 42.05
C SER A 154 14.67 -21.20 41.78
N VAL A 155 13.36 -20.99 41.94
CA VAL A 155 12.72 -19.67 41.86
C VAL A 155 13.11 -18.80 43.05
N LYS A 156 13.04 -19.34 44.28
CA LYS A 156 13.47 -18.62 45.50
C LYS A 156 14.94 -18.19 45.44
N LEU A 157 15.81 -19.06 44.91
CA LEU A 157 17.23 -18.77 44.70
C LEU A 157 17.52 -17.91 43.46
N LYS A 158 16.50 -17.41 42.75
CA LYS A 158 16.62 -16.59 41.53
C LYS A 158 17.42 -17.25 40.39
N ARG A 159 17.52 -18.59 40.39
CA ARG A 159 18.18 -19.38 39.33
C ARG A 159 17.29 -19.59 38.11
N VAL A 160 15.97 -19.57 38.32
CA VAL A 160 14.94 -19.61 37.27
C VAL A 160 14.04 -18.41 37.45
N LYS A 161 13.84 -17.63 36.38
CA LYS A 161 12.86 -16.55 36.34
C LYS A 161 11.56 -17.09 35.78
N VAL A 162 10.48 -17.01 36.55
CA VAL A 162 9.14 -17.39 36.05
C VAL A 162 8.58 -16.24 35.24
N ILE A 163 8.15 -16.55 34.03
CA ILE A 163 7.60 -15.59 33.08
C ILE A 163 6.18 -16.02 32.74
N ARG A 164 5.22 -15.14 33.04
CA ARG A 164 3.85 -15.23 32.51
C ARG A 164 3.84 -14.74 31.07
N TRP A 165 3.17 -15.49 30.24
CA TRP A 165 3.03 -15.30 28.82
C TRP A 165 1.57 -15.37 28.44
N LYS A 166 1.13 -14.41 27.64
CA LYS A 166 -0.16 -14.45 26.97
C LYS A 166 0.06 -14.04 25.52
N HIS A 167 -0.48 -14.81 24.59
CA HIS A 167 -0.54 -14.36 23.21
C HIS A 167 -1.90 -14.62 22.58
N GLU A 168 -2.17 -13.87 21.52
CA GLU A 168 -3.35 -13.94 20.69
C GLU A 168 -2.93 -13.71 19.23
N VAL A 169 -3.33 -14.61 18.35
CA VAL A 169 -3.24 -14.43 16.90
C VAL A 169 -4.31 -13.42 16.49
N LEU A 170 -3.88 -12.30 15.91
CA LEU A 170 -4.76 -11.23 15.43
C LEU A 170 -5.17 -11.45 13.98
N SER A 171 -4.23 -11.93 13.16
CA SER A 171 -4.42 -12.15 11.74
C SER A 171 -3.45 -13.21 11.24
N THR A 172 -3.81 -13.87 10.16
CA THR A 172 -3.14 -15.07 9.68
C THR A 172 -3.32 -15.20 8.17
N SER A 173 -2.26 -15.65 7.50
CA SER A 173 -2.21 -16.04 6.10
C SER A 173 -1.48 -17.38 5.97
N ASP A 174 -1.46 -17.97 4.77
CA ASP A 174 -0.80 -19.25 4.52
C ASP A 174 0.70 -19.27 4.87
N LEU A 175 1.36 -18.10 4.86
CA LEU A 175 2.81 -17.98 5.07
C LEU A 175 3.21 -17.31 6.39
N VAL A 176 2.34 -16.49 7.00
CA VAL A 176 2.66 -15.74 8.23
C VAL A 176 1.44 -15.45 9.10
N SER A 177 1.71 -15.23 10.39
CA SER A 177 0.71 -14.76 11.37
C SER A 177 1.17 -13.51 12.10
N LEU A 178 0.22 -12.63 12.41
CA LEU A 178 0.38 -11.48 13.31
C LEU A 178 -0.12 -11.85 14.70
N LEU A 179 0.75 -11.74 15.69
CA LEU A 179 0.46 -12.04 17.09
C LEU A 179 0.57 -10.78 17.94
N LYS A 180 -0.36 -10.63 18.87
CA LYS A 180 -0.20 -9.80 20.06
C LYS A 180 0.33 -10.66 21.20
N ILE A 181 1.37 -10.19 21.87
CA ILE A 181 2.02 -10.91 22.98
C ILE A 181 2.12 -9.99 24.20
N ASP A 182 1.56 -10.43 25.32
CA ASP A 182 1.72 -9.81 26.62
C ASP A 182 2.63 -10.67 27.50
N ILE A 183 3.76 -10.11 27.92
CA ILE A 183 4.76 -10.83 28.71
C ILE A 183 5.14 -10.05 29.97
N SER A 184 5.18 -10.77 31.09
CA SER A 184 5.56 -10.21 32.40
C SER A 184 7.03 -9.78 32.53
N SER A 185 7.84 -9.95 31.47
CA SER A 185 9.26 -9.62 31.47
C SER A 185 9.76 -9.18 30.09
N SER A 186 10.55 -8.11 30.05
CA SER A 186 11.02 -7.43 28.84
C SER A 186 12.28 -8.08 28.20
N TYR A 187 12.25 -9.38 27.91
CA TYR A 187 13.39 -10.07 27.27
C TYR A 187 13.03 -10.56 25.86
N SER A 188 13.64 -9.98 24.83
CA SER A 188 13.40 -10.34 23.42
C SER A 188 13.75 -11.79 23.10
N ASP A 189 14.89 -12.27 23.62
CA ASP A 189 15.37 -13.63 23.36
C ASP A 189 14.40 -14.67 23.91
N CYS A 190 13.75 -14.31 25.02
CA CYS A 190 12.74 -15.12 25.66
C CYS A 190 11.49 -15.26 24.77
N LEU A 191 11.09 -14.18 24.11
CA LEU A 191 9.95 -14.15 23.21
C LEU A 191 10.23 -14.98 21.95
N ARG A 192 11.37 -14.75 21.31
CA ARG A 192 11.80 -15.50 20.12
C ARG A 192 11.91 -16.99 20.40
N LEU A 193 12.57 -17.35 21.50
CA LEU A 193 12.76 -18.74 21.90
C LEU A 193 11.43 -19.42 22.24
N PHE A 194 10.52 -18.75 22.95
CA PHE A 194 9.22 -19.31 23.28
C PHE A 194 8.38 -19.54 22.02
N LEU A 195 8.29 -18.56 21.12
CA LEU A 195 7.53 -18.70 19.86
C LEU A 195 8.06 -19.84 18.98
N ALA A 196 9.38 -19.92 18.82
CA ALA A 196 10.02 -20.98 18.04
C ALA A 196 9.82 -22.38 18.66
N THR A 197 9.88 -22.50 19.98
CA THR A 197 9.91 -23.82 20.64
C THR A 197 8.57 -24.30 21.20
N LYS A 198 7.65 -23.39 21.52
CA LYS A 198 6.34 -23.70 22.12
C LYS A 198 5.19 -23.43 21.17
N CYS A 199 5.28 -22.36 20.37
CA CYS A 199 4.27 -22.06 19.36
C CYS A 199 4.60 -22.66 17.98
N PHE A 200 5.80 -23.22 17.78
CA PHE A 200 6.26 -23.77 16.50
C PHE A 200 6.17 -22.78 15.33
N SER A 201 6.29 -21.49 15.63
CA SER A 201 6.13 -20.42 14.66
C SER A 201 7.16 -19.34 15.01
N PRO A 202 8.37 -19.39 14.41
CA PRO A 202 9.46 -18.51 14.76
C PRO A 202 9.17 -17.09 14.26
N VAL A 203 9.84 -16.10 14.84
CA VAL A 203 9.73 -14.72 14.39
C VAL A 203 10.34 -14.58 13.01
N LEU A 204 9.63 -13.91 12.11
CA LEU A 204 10.09 -13.63 10.75
C LEU A 204 11.39 -12.79 10.79
N GLY A 205 12.44 -13.21 10.06
CA GLY A 205 13.75 -12.52 10.04
C GLY A 205 14.70 -12.89 11.19
N ASP A 206 14.38 -13.87 12.02
CA ASP A 206 15.27 -14.34 13.09
C ASP A 206 16.29 -15.39 12.60
N GLN A 207 17.47 -14.91 12.19
CA GLN A 207 18.58 -15.75 11.67
C GLN A 207 19.10 -16.80 12.67
N ILE A 208 18.84 -16.65 13.97
CA ILE A 208 19.34 -17.58 15.01
C ILE A 208 18.51 -18.86 15.07
N TYR A 209 17.21 -18.76 14.77
CA TYR A 209 16.25 -19.85 14.97
C TYR A 209 15.52 -20.29 13.68
N SER A 210 15.57 -19.51 12.59
CA SER A 210 15.14 -19.93 11.24
C SER A 210 15.82 -21.24 10.82
N ASN A 211 17.11 -21.36 11.11
CA ASN A 211 17.95 -22.54 10.83
C ASN A 211 17.54 -23.83 11.56
N ARG A 212 16.62 -23.77 12.53
CA ARG A 212 16.13 -24.96 13.26
C ARG A 212 14.82 -25.52 12.72
N ILE A 213 14.20 -24.86 11.75
CA ILE A 213 13.02 -25.39 11.04
C ILE A 213 13.52 -26.12 9.80
N LEU A 214 14.01 -27.33 10.06
CA LEU A 214 14.80 -28.12 9.12
C LEU A 214 13.97 -28.85 8.06
N SER A 215 12.66 -28.64 7.93
CA SER A 215 11.91 -29.24 6.81
C SER A 215 10.68 -28.46 6.35
N LEU A 216 10.49 -28.44 5.03
CA LEU A 216 9.28 -28.01 4.35
C LEU A 216 8.69 -29.24 3.64
N PHE A 217 7.42 -29.57 3.91
CA PHE A 217 6.74 -30.76 3.34
C PHE A 217 7.48 -32.09 3.53
N GLY A 218 8.23 -32.24 4.62
CA GLY A 218 8.97 -33.47 4.93
C GLY A 218 10.34 -33.60 4.23
N VAL A 219 10.79 -32.58 3.47
CA VAL A 219 12.12 -32.54 2.86
C VAL A 219 13.09 -31.74 3.74
N PRO A 220 14.27 -32.29 4.11
CA PRO A 220 15.26 -31.56 4.88
C PRO A 220 15.84 -30.38 4.10
N LEU A 221 15.71 -29.16 4.63
CA LEU A 221 16.35 -27.96 4.07
C LEU A 221 17.76 -27.84 4.64
N VAL A 222 18.77 -28.07 3.80
CA VAL A 222 20.17 -27.75 4.12
C VAL A 222 20.45 -26.32 3.67
N LEU A 223 20.29 -25.36 4.58
CA LEU A 223 20.85 -24.03 4.42
C LEU A 223 22.29 -24.08 4.94
N ASN A 224 23.24 -23.89 4.03
CA ASN A 224 24.67 -24.04 4.29
C ASN A 224 25.13 -23.02 5.35
N PRO A 225 25.81 -23.44 6.43
CA PRO A 225 26.08 -22.60 7.60
C PRO A 225 27.26 -21.64 7.43
N GLU A 226 27.69 -21.35 6.20
CA GLU A 226 28.83 -20.48 5.91
C GLU A 226 28.43 -19.30 5.02
N HIS A 227 27.60 -18.40 5.56
CA HIS A 227 27.73 -17.00 5.21
C HIS A 227 27.89 -16.17 6.49
N SER A 228 29.12 -15.70 6.64
CA SER A 228 29.51 -14.69 7.60
C SER A 228 28.67 -13.43 7.43
N LEU A 229 28.19 -12.91 8.56
CA LEU A 229 27.71 -11.54 8.81
C LEU A 229 28.03 -10.54 7.67
N LYS A 230 27.02 -10.16 6.85
CA LYS A 230 26.93 -8.79 6.27
C LYS A 230 25.68 -8.42 5.46
N THR A 231 24.71 -9.29 5.24
CA THR A 231 23.45 -8.91 4.59
C THR A 231 22.25 -9.48 5.35
N PRO A 232 21.20 -8.68 5.64
CA PRO A 232 19.92 -9.25 6.03
C PRO A 232 19.43 -10.09 4.84
N GLU A 233 19.12 -11.36 5.08
CA GLU A 233 18.53 -12.24 4.06
C GLU A 233 17.25 -11.59 3.52
N GLU A 234 17.15 -11.49 2.19
CA GLU A 234 15.98 -10.95 1.50
C GLU A 234 14.75 -11.77 1.88
N PHE A 235 13.66 -11.08 2.28
CA PHE A 235 12.40 -11.75 2.57
C PHE A 235 11.86 -12.39 1.29
N ASN A 236 11.18 -13.53 1.44
CA ASN A 236 10.55 -14.22 0.32
C ASN A 236 9.69 -13.24 -0.53
N PRO A 237 9.89 -13.13 -1.85
CA PRO A 237 9.12 -12.21 -2.71
C PRO A 237 7.61 -12.42 -2.68
N GLU A 238 7.13 -13.66 -2.51
CA GLU A 238 5.71 -13.95 -2.31
C GLU A 238 5.20 -13.41 -0.96
N LEU A 239 6.03 -13.47 0.07
CA LEU A 239 5.71 -12.91 1.38
C LEU A 239 5.66 -11.38 1.34
N LEU A 240 6.60 -10.74 0.63
CA LEU A 240 6.59 -9.30 0.38
C LEU A 240 5.34 -8.86 -0.38
N LYS A 241 4.97 -9.64 -1.40
CA LYS A 241 3.75 -9.43 -2.18
C LYS A 241 2.47 -9.59 -1.34
N LEU A 242 2.42 -10.59 -0.46
CA LEU A 242 1.30 -10.79 0.47
C LEU A 242 1.20 -9.69 1.54
N LEU A 243 2.35 -9.20 2.00
CA LEU A 243 2.44 -8.09 2.95
C LEU A 243 2.28 -6.72 2.29
N GLN A 244 2.15 -6.64 0.96
CA GLN A 244 2.11 -5.39 0.17
C GLN A 244 3.31 -4.48 0.46
N ILE A 245 4.48 -5.09 0.69
CA ILE A 245 5.74 -4.40 0.94
C ILE A 245 6.56 -4.51 -0.34
N HIS A 246 6.93 -3.36 -0.92
CA HIS A 246 7.77 -3.34 -2.12
C HIS A 246 9.25 -3.60 -1.79
N GLU A 247 10.05 -4.05 -2.76
CA GLU A 247 11.48 -4.37 -2.54
C GLU A 247 12.30 -3.18 -2.02
N ASN A 248 11.91 -1.95 -2.37
CA ASN A 248 12.50 -0.72 -1.83
C ASN A 248 12.07 -0.43 -0.38
N GLU A 249 10.95 -0.99 0.09
CA GLU A 249 10.42 -0.88 1.45
C GLU A 249 10.88 -2.02 2.38
N LEU A 250 11.61 -3.02 1.85
CA LEU A 250 12.26 -4.10 2.63
C LEU A 250 13.08 -3.57 3.82
N LYS A 251 13.66 -2.37 3.66
CA LYS A 251 14.45 -1.67 4.68
C LYS A 251 13.60 -1.18 5.88
N ILE A 252 12.27 -1.17 5.74
CA ILE A 252 11.28 -0.65 6.70
C ILE A 252 10.55 -1.80 7.43
N VAL A 253 10.58 -3.03 6.91
CA VAL A 253 9.99 -4.18 7.59
C VAL A 253 10.80 -4.47 8.84
N PRO A 254 10.21 -4.34 10.04
CA PRO A 254 10.91 -4.76 11.23
C PRO A 254 11.09 -6.27 11.16
N ALA A 255 12.33 -6.73 10.97
CA ALA A 255 12.70 -8.14 11.10
C ALA A 255 12.46 -8.70 12.52
N HIS A 256 11.79 -7.96 13.42
CA HIS A 256 11.79 -8.18 14.86
C HIS A 256 10.50 -7.68 15.54
N VAL A 257 10.31 -8.19 16.76
CA VAL A 257 9.30 -7.82 17.77
C VAL A 257 9.10 -6.30 17.87
N HIS A 258 7.88 -5.83 17.56
CA HIS A 258 7.48 -4.43 17.66
C HIS A 258 6.80 -4.14 19.00
N LEU A 259 7.12 -3.02 19.61
CA LEU A 259 6.44 -2.63 20.86
C LEU A 259 5.01 -2.18 20.54
N LYS A 260 4.01 -2.72 21.25
CA LYS A 260 2.60 -2.35 21.04
C LYS A 260 2.21 -1.11 21.84
N SER A 261 2.67 -1.00 23.08
CA SER A 261 2.29 0.11 23.96
C SER A 261 3.38 0.44 24.97
N VAL A 262 3.37 1.69 25.43
CA VAL A 262 4.27 2.18 26.47
C VAL A 262 3.44 2.86 27.55
N LEU A 263 3.65 2.44 28.79
CA LEU A 263 3.09 3.08 29.96
C LEU A 263 4.16 3.92 30.69
N LEU A 264 3.92 5.22 30.80
CA LEU A 264 4.72 6.17 31.57
C LEU A 264 3.89 6.75 32.71
N THR A 265 4.29 6.50 33.97
CA THR A 265 3.64 7.13 35.13
C THR A 265 4.30 8.46 35.46
N ILE A 266 3.72 9.58 35.02
CA ILE A 266 4.27 10.93 35.22
C ILE A 266 3.48 11.65 36.31
N LYS A 267 4.16 12.07 37.40
CA LYS A 267 3.57 12.91 38.47
C LYS A 267 2.20 12.41 38.99
N LYS A 268 2.03 11.08 39.11
CA LYS A 268 0.80 10.35 39.52
C LYS A 268 -0.28 10.14 38.44
N ASN A 269 -0.10 10.66 37.23
CA ASN A 269 -0.95 10.34 36.08
C ASN A 269 -0.30 9.24 35.25
N ASP A 270 -1.09 8.28 34.81
CA ASP A 270 -0.65 7.22 33.92
C ASP A 270 -0.87 7.67 32.47
N LEU A 271 0.24 7.86 31.74
CA LEU A 271 0.24 8.15 30.32
C LEU A 271 0.50 6.84 29.58
N ASN A 272 -0.55 6.30 28.97
CA ASN A 272 -0.45 5.16 28.08
C ASN A 272 -0.53 5.67 26.64
N PHE A 273 0.40 5.23 25.80
CA PHE A 273 0.28 5.45 24.37
C PHE A 273 0.50 4.14 23.63
N GLU A 274 -0.34 3.93 22.62
CA GLU A 274 -0.19 2.84 21.68
C GLU A 274 0.79 3.22 20.59
N VAL A 275 1.58 2.24 20.20
CA VAL A 275 2.58 2.36 19.16
C VAL A 275 1.98 1.67 17.93
N PRO A 276 1.59 2.44 16.89
CA PRO A 276 1.12 1.84 15.65
C PRO A 276 2.22 0.96 15.04
N LEU A 277 1.82 -0.13 14.38
CA LEU A 277 2.71 -0.80 13.43
C LEU A 277 3.05 0.18 12.31
N PRO A 278 4.22 0.06 11.66
CA PRO A 278 4.49 0.78 10.42
C PRO A 278 3.33 0.58 9.44
N GLU A 279 2.86 1.67 8.80
CA GLU A 279 1.65 1.66 7.96
C GLU A 279 1.69 0.59 6.85
N THR A 280 2.89 0.26 6.36
CA THR A 280 3.16 -0.81 5.38
C THR A 280 2.77 -2.22 5.87
N LEU A 281 2.72 -2.47 7.18
CA LEU A 281 2.32 -3.74 7.78
C LEU A 281 0.84 -3.78 8.19
N PHE A 282 0.20 -2.61 8.30
CA PHE A 282 -1.20 -2.51 8.69
C PHE A 282 -2.12 -2.80 7.49
N CYS A 283 -1.76 -2.34 6.29
CA CYS A 283 -2.61 -2.47 5.11
C CYS A 283 -2.78 -3.92 4.62
N SER A 284 -1.83 -4.81 4.92
CA SER A 284 -1.84 -6.20 4.45
C SER A 284 -2.42 -7.22 5.43
N LEU A 285 -2.31 -6.98 6.74
CA LEU A 285 -2.86 -7.88 7.76
C LEU A 285 -4.19 -7.40 8.36
N ALA A 286 -4.53 -6.11 8.23
CA ALA A 286 -5.74 -5.49 8.77
C ALA A 286 -6.90 -5.35 7.77
N CYS A 287 -6.98 -6.21 6.74
CA CYS A 287 -8.24 -6.41 6.03
C CYS A 287 -9.38 -6.93 6.93
N ASN A 288 -9.16 -7.13 8.25
CA ASN A 288 -10.21 -7.53 9.18
C ASN A 288 -10.16 -7.01 10.64
N ILE A 289 -9.28 -6.08 11.07
CA ILE A 289 -9.37 -5.52 12.43
C ILE A 289 -8.99 -4.03 12.46
N ASN A 290 -10.00 -3.18 12.66
CA ASN A 290 -9.90 -1.76 13.02
C ASN A 290 -9.20 -1.60 14.37
N TYR A 291 -8.13 -0.80 14.42
CA TYR A 291 -7.81 0.22 15.44
C TYR A 291 -6.44 0.82 15.14
N ILE A 292 -6.39 2.09 14.69
CA ILE A 292 -5.70 3.21 15.35
C ILE A 292 -5.89 4.46 14.47
N THR A 293 -6.11 5.55 15.18
CA THR A 293 -6.27 6.94 14.78
C THR A 293 -5.20 7.48 13.82
N ALA A 294 -5.61 7.78 12.60
CA ALA A 294 -5.21 8.96 11.84
C ALA A 294 -6.51 9.74 11.58
N GLU A 295 -6.45 11.07 11.44
CA GLU A 295 -7.64 11.88 11.12
C GLU A 295 -8.29 11.32 9.84
N ASN A 296 -9.38 10.58 10.06
CA ASN A 296 -10.34 10.25 9.05
C ASN A 296 -10.84 11.60 8.55
N ASN A 297 -10.58 11.90 7.28
CA ASN A 297 -11.36 12.91 6.56
C ASN A 297 -12.75 12.33 6.25
N GLU A 298 -13.35 11.66 7.23
CA GLU A 298 -14.68 11.09 7.19
C GLU A 298 -15.58 12.22 7.68
N LYS A 299 -16.18 12.92 6.72
CA LYS A 299 -16.98 14.09 7.01
C LYS A 299 -18.27 13.73 7.74
N VAL A 300 -18.68 12.45 7.70
CA VAL A 300 -19.80 11.95 8.50
C VAL A 300 -19.46 12.03 9.99
N VAL A 301 -20.27 12.78 10.75
CA VAL A 301 -20.06 12.95 12.19
C VAL A 301 -20.41 11.67 12.94
N HIS A 302 -19.45 11.11 13.69
CA HIS A 302 -19.72 9.97 14.57
C HIS A 302 -20.30 10.44 15.90
N TYR A 303 -21.42 9.83 16.30
CA TYR A 303 -22.10 10.09 17.56
C TYR A 303 -21.99 8.91 18.51
N THR A 304 -21.89 9.23 19.80
CA THR A 304 -21.81 8.29 20.93
C THR A 304 -22.81 8.70 22.00
N VAL A 305 -23.07 7.83 22.98
CA VAL A 305 -23.95 8.13 24.14
C VAL A 305 -23.62 9.49 24.80
N ASP A 306 -22.34 9.88 24.86
CA ASP A 306 -21.91 11.12 25.50
C ASP A 306 -22.05 12.38 24.63
N THR A 307 -21.99 12.22 23.31
CA THR A 307 -21.92 13.34 22.35
C THR A 307 -23.28 13.63 21.71
N PHE A 308 -24.11 12.61 21.53
CA PHE A 308 -25.42 12.69 20.92
C PHE A 308 -26.36 13.67 21.65
N PRO A 309 -26.58 13.56 22.97
CA PRO A 309 -27.51 14.46 23.68
C PRO A 309 -27.02 15.92 23.70
N LYS A 310 -25.71 16.17 23.58
CA LYS A 310 -25.13 17.52 23.66
C LYS A 310 -25.20 18.28 22.34
N LYS A 311 -25.20 17.55 21.22
CA LYS A 311 -25.10 18.11 19.87
C LYS A 311 -26.45 18.10 19.14
N ILE A 312 -27.30 17.09 19.39
CA ILE A 312 -28.54 16.89 18.61
C ILE A 312 -29.51 18.08 18.67
N PHE A 313 -29.50 18.85 19.77
CA PHE A 313 -30.37 20.01 19.95
C PHE A 313 -29.92 21.28 19.21
N LYS A 314 -28.65 21.35 18.79
CA LYS A 314 -28.04 22.60 18.31
C LYS A 314 -28.27 22.88 16.82
N ASN A 315 -28.51 21.84 16.03
CA ASN A 315 -28.68 21.89 14.58
C ASN A 315 -29.71 20.84 14.13
N ASN A 316 -30.16 20.86 12.88
CA ASN A 316 -30.85 19.68 12.34
C ASN A 316 -29.80 18.58 12.09
N HIS A 317 -30.21 17.32 12.27
CA HIS A 317 -29.32 16.18 12.09
C HIS A 317 -30.01 15.08 11.32
N PHE A 318 -29.30 14.44 10.39
CA PHE A 318 -29.75 13.20 9.76
C PHE A 318 -28.76 12.09 10.12
N ILE A 319 -29.24 11.11 10.90
CA ILE A 319 -28.40 10.13 11.58
C ILE A 319 -28.69 8.73 11.04
N MET A 320 -27.63 8.03 10.67
CA MET A 320 -27.67 6.60 10.35
C MET A 320 -27.32 5.78 11.60
N PHE A 321 -28.30 5.03 12.10
CA PHE A 321 -28.10 4.00 13.12
C PHE A 321 -27.76 2.68 12.42
N TYR A 322 -26.54 2.18 12.64
CA TYR A 322 -25.99 1.05 11.90
C TYR A 322 -25.33 0.00 12.79
N ALA A 323 -25.04 -1.16 12.20
CA ALA A 323 -24.17 -2.17 12.77
C ALA A 323 -23.07 -2.55 11.76
N PRO A 324 -21.78 -2.62 12.14
CA PRO A 324 -20.67 -2.86 11.21
C PRO A 324 -20.77 -4.17 10.43
N TRP A 325 -21.39 -5.19 10.99
CA TRP A 325 -21.60 -6.49 10.35
C TRP A 325 -22.78 -6.51 9.37
N CYS A 326 -23.64 -5.48 9.35
CA CYS A 326 -24.84 -5.49 8.52
C CYS A 326 -24.54 -5.16 7.06
N GLY A 327 -24.82 -6.11 6.16
CA GLY A 327 -24.62 -5.93 4.71
C GLY A 327 -25.41 -4.78 4.09
N HIS A 328 -26.60 -4.45 4.61
CA HIS A 328 -27.38 -3.29 4.15
C HIS A 328 -26.74 -1.96 4.57
N CYS A 329 -26.09 -1.92 5.75
CA CYS A 329 -25.34 -0.74 6.20
C CYS A 329 -24.09 -0.53 5.33
N LYS A 330 -23.35 -1.61 5.05
CA LYS A 330 -22.17 -1.57 4.16
C LYS A 330 -22.53 -1.07 2.76
N ARG A 331 -23.69 -1.46 2.22
CA ARG A 331 -24.18 -0.97 0.91
C ARG A 331 -24.58 0.50 0.91
N LEU A 332 -25.10 1.01 2.03
CA LEU A 332 -25.49 2.42 2.16
C LEU A 332 -24.29 3.33 2.43
N HIS A 333 -23.22 2.80 3.03
CA HIS A 333 -22.05 3.56 3.45
C HIS A 333 -21.51 4.52 2.38
N PRO A 334 -21.29 4.12 1.11
CA PRO A 334 -20.76 5.05 0.09
C PRO A 334 -21.71 6.22 -0.19
N THR A 335 -23.02 5.95 -0.29
CA THR A 335 -24.04 6.98 -0.50
C THR A 335 -24.16 7.93 0.70
N TRP A 336 -23.95 7.41 1.91
CA TRP A 336 -24.03 8.19 3.15
C TRP A 336 -22.83 9.12 3.34
N GLU A 337 -21.62 8.63 3.03
CA GLU A 337 -20.40 9.46 2.99
C GLU A 337 -20.54 10.56 1.94
N GLN A 338 -21.00 10.22 0.74
CA GLN A 338 -21.26 11.21 -0.31
C GLN A 338 -22.26 12.29 0.12
N LEU A 339 -23.33 11.90 0.83
CA LEU A 339 -24.30 12.87 1.35
C LEU A 339 -23.66 13.80 2.40
N ALA A 340 -22.76 13.29 3.25
CA ALA A 340 -22.02 14.11 4.19
C ALA A 340 -20.97 15.00 3.52
N ASP A 341 -20.34 14.53 2.44
CA ASP A 341 -19.42 15.33 1.63
C ASP A 341 -20.09 16.56 1.03
N MET A 342 -21.31 16.38 0.53
CA MET A 342 -22.09 17.47 -0.06
C MET A 342 -22.58 18.46 1.00
N LEU A 343 -22.94 17.95 2.18
CA LEU A 343 -23.67 18.74 3.16
C LEU A 343 -22.74 19.27 4.24
N ASN A 344 -21.95 18.46 4.94
CA ASN A 344 -21.22 18.88 6.15
C ASN A 344 -20.13 19.95 5.92
N ASP A 345 -19.72 20.20 4.67
CA ASP A 345 -18.76 21.26 4.29
C ASP A 345 -19.41 22.61 3.95
N ASP A 346 -20.74 22.68 3.83
CA ASP A 346 -21.44 23.90 3.45
C ASP A 346 -21.45 24.93 4.60
N PRO A 347 -20.87 26.13 4.45
CA PRO A 347 -20.87 27.15 5.49
C PRO A 347 -22.26 27.74 5.79
N GLU A 348 -23.26 27.55 4.91
CA GLU A 348 -24.66 27.96 5.13
C GLU A 348 -25.50 26.86 5.82
N ASN A 349 -24.85 25.81 6.32
CA ASN A 349 -25.47 24.53 6.64
C ASN A 349 -26.66 24.58 7.59
N GLN A 350 -27.72 23.89 7.14
CA GLN A 350 -28.94 23.69 7.91
C GLN A 350 -29.07 22.27 8.49
N VAL A 351 -28.22 21.30 8.11
CA VAL A 351 -28.29 19.91 8.59
C VAL A 351 -26.92 19.23 8.69
N ILE A 352 -26.71 18.43 9.74
CA ILE A 352 -25.49 17.63 9.94
C ILE A 352 -25.78 16.16 9.64
N ILE A 353 -24.97 15.55 8.77
CA ILE A 353 -25.03 14.13 8.45
C ILE A 353 -24.12 13.36 9.41
N GLY A 354 -24.68 12.37 10.11
CA GLY A 354 -23.97 11.62 11.13
C GLY A 354 -24.31 10.14 11.18
N LYS A 355 -23.59 9.39 12.03
CA LYS A 355 -23.81 7.96 12.24
C LYS A 355 -23.61 7.54 13.71
N VAL A 356 -24.31 6.49 14.12
CA VAL A 356 -24.24 5.87 15.45
C VAL A 356 -24.05 4.36 15.26
N ASP A 357 -23.00 3.80 15.86
CA ASP A 357 -22.76 2.36 15.89
C ASP A 357 -23.55 1.70 17.03
N CYS A 358 -24.63 1.02 16.68
CA CYS A 358 -25.50 0.35 17.65
C CYS A 358 -24.90 -0.93 18.25
N THR A 359 -23.74 -1.40 17.77
CA THR A 359 -22.99 -2.48 18.41
C THR A 359 -22.12 -1.98 19.56
N VAL A 360 -21.88 -0.66 19.61
CA VAL A 360 -21.12 0.01 20.67
C VAL A 360 -22.08 0.76 21.61
N ASP A 361 -22.96 1.57 21.04
CA ASP A 361 -23.89 2.45 21.76
C ASP A 361 -25.33 1.87 21.76
N SER A 362 -25.49 0.62 22.24
CA SER A 362 -26.77 -0.12 22.19
C SER A 362 -27.92 0.57 22.93
N ASP A 363 -27.61 1.25 24.04
CA ASP A 363 -28.60 1.96 24.86
C ASP A 363 -29.16 3.16 24.11
N LEU A 364 -28.29 3.96 23.47
CA LEU A 364 -28.70 5.09 22.63
C LEU A 364 -29.59 4.65 21.46
N CYS A 365 -29.26 3.52 20.83
CA CYS A 365 -30.08 2.98 19.75
C CYS A 365 -31.45 2.47 20.24
N SER A 366 -31.49 1.86 21.42
CA SER A 366 -32.73 1.40 22.04
C SER A 366 -33.62 2.57 22.45
N GLU A 367 -33.06 3.62 23.04
CA GLU A 367 -33.76 4.87 23.40
C GLU A 367 -34.32 5.59 22.16
N ASN A 368 -33.69 5.39 21.00
CA ASN A 368 -34.16 5.92 19.72
C ASN A 368 -34.97 4.88 18.92
N ASP A 369 -35.59 3.88 19.55
CA ASP A 369 -36.49 2.90 18.92
C ASP A 369 -35.90 2.18 17.68
N VAL A 370 -34.59 1.94 17.67
CA VAL A 370 -33.92 1.25 16.56
C VAL A 370 -34.14 -0.26 16.69
N THR A 371 -34.99 -0.82 15.83
CA THR A 371 -35.32 -2.25 15.82
C THR A 371 -34.62 -3.05 14.71
N GLY A 372 -33.91 -2.37 13.81
CA GLY A 372 -33.18 -2.99 12.69
C GLY A 372 -32.19 -2.04 12.03
N TYR A 373 -31.30 -2.58 11.19
CA TYR A 373 -30.20 -1.81 10.60
C TYR A 373 -30.18 -1.87 9.07
N PRO A 374 -29.88 -0.76 8.36
CA PRO A 374 -29.75 0.59 8.90
C PRO A 374 -31.13 1.23 9.13
N THR A 375 -31.26 1.98 10.22
CA THR A 375 -32.40 2.88 10.50
C THR A 375 -31.92 4.32 10.37
N LEU A 376 -32.60 5.11 9.55
CA LEU A 376 -32.24 6.50 9.25
C LEU A 376 -33.26 7.42 9.91
N LYS A 377 -32.78 8.36 10.73
CA LYS A 377 -33.64 9.26 11.51
C LYS A 377 -33.19 10.70 11.39
N PHE A 378 -34.15 11.59 11.14
CA PHE A 378 -33.94 13.03 11.11
C PHE A 378 -34.41 13.68 12.39
N PHE A 379 -33.57 14.52 12.97
CA PHE A 379 -33.79 15.26 14.20
C PHE A 379 -33.82 16.73 13.86
N LYS A 380 -34.95 17.38 14.12
CA LYS A 380 -35.10 18.82 13.88
C LYS A 380 -34.50 19.60 15.05
N MET A 381 -33.83 20.71 14.75
CA MET A 381 -33.26 21.61 15.74
C MET A 381 -34.33 22.00 16.78
N GLY A 382 -33.99 21.89 18.07
CA GLY A 382 -34.89 22.21 19.17
C GLY A 382 -36.01 21.20 19.44
N ASN A 383 -36.06 20.06 18.74
CA ASN A 383 -37.01 18.96 19.00
C ASN A 383 -36.28 17.70 19.49
N THR A 384 -36.90 16.96 20.41
CA THR A 384 -36.47 15.63 20.86
C THR A 384 -36.99 14.49 19.99
N GLU A 385 -38.09 14.71 19.25
CA GLU A 385 -38.70 13.69 18.40
C GLU A 385 -37.99 13.57 17.05
N SER A 386 -37.75 12.32 16.66
CA SER A 386 -37.11 11.97 15.39
C SER A 386 -38.12 11.55 14.34
N ILE A 387 -37.88 11.89 13.07
CA ILE A 387 -38.64 11.40 11.92
C ILE A 387 -37.85 10.27 11.27
N THR A 388 -38.44 9.06 11.20
CA THR A 388 -37.80 7.91 10.55
C THR A 388 -37.98 7.99 9.03
N PHE A 389 -36.87 7.98 8.29
CA PHE A 389 -36.90 7.91 6.83
C PHE A 389 -37.26 6.51 6.35
N ARG A 390 -38.25 6.42 5.46
CA ARG A 390 -38.79 5.14 4.93
C ARG A 390 -38.62 4.98 3.41
N GLY A 391 -37.92 5.91 2.75
CA GLY A 391 -37.67 5.86 1.31
C GLY A 391 -36.57 4.88 0.91
N THR A 392 -36.25 4.86 -0.38
CA THR A 392 -35.11 4.10 -0.90
C THR A 392 -33.80 4.76 -0.49
N ARG A 393 -32.73 3.96 -0.33
CA ARG A 393 -31.46 4.40 0.28
C ARG A 393 -30.46 4.92 -0.76
N ASP A 394 -30.98 5.58 -1.79
CA ASP A 394 -30.23 6.26 -2.85
C ASP A 394 -30.20 7.77 -2.61
N LEU A 395 -29.19 8.43 -3.17
CA LEU A 395 -28.94 9.85 -2.95
C LEU A 395 -30.14 10.75 -3.34
N PRO A 396 -30.84 10.54 -4.47
CA PRO A 396 -32.04 11.31 -4.81
C PRO A 396 -33.15 11.23 -3.74
N SER A 397 -33.39 10.03 -3.21
CA SER A 397 -34.44 9.83 -2.21
C SER A 397 -34.08 10.45 -0.86
N LEU A 398 -32.80 10.38 -0.47
CA LEU A 398 -32.29 11.02 0.76
C LEU A 398 -32.33 12.55 0.67
N THR A 399 -31.91 13.12 -0.46
CA THR A 399 -31.90 14.57 -0.70
C THR A 399 -33.31 15.13 -0.84
N SER A 400 -34.23 14.41 -1.49
CA SER A 400 -35.65 14.81 -1.58
C SER A 400 -36.32 14.88 -0.21
N PHE A 401 -36.05 13.91 0.66
CA PHE A 401 -36.54 13.92 2.04
C PHE A 401 -35.98 15.09 2.85
N LEU A 402 -34.69 15.42 2.69
CA LEU A 402 -34.11 16.60 3.34
C LEU A 402 -34.73 17.91 2.82
N ASN A 403 -34.97 18.02 1.50
CA ASN A 403 -35.68 19.16 0.90
C ASN A 403 -37.10 19.33 1.45
N GLU A 404 -37.83 18.24 1.66
CA GLU A 404 -39.18 18.26 2.23
C GLU A 404 -39.18 18.82 3.66
N HIS A 405 -38.18 18.45 4.47
CA HIS A 405 -38.11 18.81 5.88
C HIS A 405 -37.38 20.13 6.20
N LEU A 406 -36.50 20.59 5.30
CA LEU A 406 -35.71 21.81 5.46
C LEU A 406 -36.21 22.98 4.59
N GLY A 407 -37.13 22.73 3.65
CA GLY A 407 -37.48 23.66 2.57
C GLY A 407 -36.54 23.45 1.38
N LYS A 408 -37.02 23.76 0.15
CA LYS A 408 -36.27 23.53 -1.10
C LYS A 408 -34.92 24.27 -1.10
N ILE A 409 -33.85 23.58 -0.69
CA ILE A 409 -32.47 24.11 -0.63
C ILE A 409 -31.62 23.51 -1.75
N PHE A 410 -31.96 22.29 -2.22
CA PHE A 410 -31.03 21.48 -3.04
C PHE A 410 -31.39 21.43 -4.54
N GLU A 411 -32.46 22.08 -5.01
CA GLU A 411 -32.80 22.14 -6.45
C GLU A 411 -31.82 23.00 -7.27
N ASP A 412 -31.08 23.93 -6.65
CA ASP A 412 -30.14 24.83 -7.35
C ASP A 412 -28.73 24.22 -7.53
N LYS A 413 -28.30 23.27 -6.67
CA LYS A 413 -26.96 22.65 -6.74
C LYS A 413 -26.88 21.40 -7.64
N ILE A 414 -28.02 20.80 -8.01
CA ILE A 414 -28.09 19.59 -8.84
C ILE A 414 -28.25 19.92 -10.33
N ASN A 415 -28.63 21.16 -10.66
CA ASN A 415 -28.77 21.65 -12.04
C ASN A 415 -27.58 22.52 -12.48
N ALA A 416 -26.36 22.17 -12.05
CA ALA A 416 -25.18 22.71 -12.71
C ALA A 416 -25.07 22.05 -14.09
N GLY A 417 -24.99 22.86 -15.14
CA GLY A 417 -24.72 22.38 -16.50
C GLY A 417 -23.41 21.55 -16.56
N PRO A 418 -23.07 20.97 -17.72
CA PRO A 418 -21.88 20.15 -17.86
C PRO A 418 -20.64 20.92 -17.38
N THR A 419 -20.00 20.45 -16.31
CA THR A 419 -18.76 21.03 -15.79
C THR A 419 -17.60 20.45 -16.59
N SER A 420 -16.89 21.32 -17.32
CA SER A 420 -15.70 20.95 -18.09
C SER A 420 -14.44 21.44 -17.38
N THR A 421 -13.50 20.53 -17.10
CA THR A 421 -12.20 20.82 -16.51
C THR A 421 -11.11 20.17 -17.36
N ASP A 422 -10.16 20.97 -17.87
CA ASP A 422 -9.04 20.50 -18.70
C ASP A 422 -9.44 19.60 -19.89
N GLY A 423 -10.57 19.89 -20.55
CA GLY A 423 -11.08 19.13 -21.69
C GLY A 423 -11.88 17.87 -21.33
N LEU A 424 -12.02 17.57 -20.03
CA LEU A 424 -12.88 16.49 -19.53
C LEU A 424 -14.22 17.06 -19.06
N THR A 425 -15.30 16.64 -19.71
CA THR A 425 -16.66 17.05 -19.35
C THR A 425 -17.34 16.02 -18.45
N GLU A 426 -17.88 16.47 -17.32
CA GLU A 426 -18.69 15.63 -16.43
C GLU A 426 -20.18 15.81 -16.75
N LEU A 427 -20.84 14.70 -17.04
CA LEU A 427 -22.24 14.66 -17.49
C LEU A 427 -23.17 14.20 -16.39
N THR A 428 -24.37 14.77 -16.41
CA THR A 428 -25.48 14.44 -15.51
C THR A 428 -26.66 13.88 -16.32
N ASP A 429 -27.66 13.31 -15.64
CA ASP A 429 -28.89 12.84 -16.29
C ASP A 429 -29.58 13.95 -17.10
N SER A 430 -29.52 15.21 -16.63
CA SER A 430 -30.13 16.35 -17.30
C SER A 430 -29.28 16.92 -18.43
N SER A 431 -27.94 16.84 -18.36
CA SER A 431 -27.07 17.38 -19.40
C SER A 431 -26.74 16.39 -20.51
N PHE A 432 -26.93 15.09 -20.30
CA PHE A 432 -26.44 14.05 -21.20
C PHE A 432 -27.03 14.16 -22.62
N ASN A 433 -28.36 14.22 -22.75
CA ASN A 433 -29.03 14.22 -24.05
C ASN A 433 -28.68 15.46 -24.88
N ASP A 434 -28.62 16.63 -24.24
CA ASP A 434 -28.25 17.88 -24.91
C ASP A 434 -26.78 17.89 -25.31
N PHE A 435 -25.90 17.32 -24.48
CA PHE A 435 -24.48 17.23 -24.76
C PHE A 435 -24.18 16.36 -25.99
N ILE A 436 -24.80 15.19 -26.09
CA ILE A 436 -24.48 14.24 -27.17
C ILE A 436 -25.21 14.52 -28.50
N GLN A 437 -26.07 15.54 -28.57
CA GLN A 437 -26.98 15.78 -29.71
C GLN A 437 -26.26 15.93 -31.06
N LYS A 438 -25.11 16.61 -31.08
CA LYS A 438 -24.38 16.92 -32.31
C LYS A 438 -22.88 16.92 -32.08
N GLY A 439 -22.15 16.11 -32.84
CA GLY A 439 -20.70 15.95 -32.71
C GLY A 439 -20.31 14.51 -32.40
N LYS A 440 -19.05 14.33 -31.99
CA LYS A 440 -18.48 13.02 -31.67
C LYS A 440 -18.00 13.03 -30.22
N PHE A 441 -18.38 12.00 -29.48
CA PHE A 441 -18.18 11.94 -28.04
C PHE A 441 -17.58 10.60 -27.65
N PHE A 442 -16.57 10.64 -26.78
CA PHE A 442 -16.06 9.44 -26.12
C PHE A 442 -16.37 9.52 -24.63
N VAL A 443 -17.32 8.69 -24.19
CA VAL A 443 -17.92 8.81 -22.86
C VAL A 443 -17.57 7.60 -21.99
N LYS A 444 -17.02 7.87 -20.80
CA LYS A 444 -16.76 6.87 -19.76
C LYS A 444 -17.92 6.81 -18.77
N PHE A 445 -18.63 5.70 -18.78
CA PHE A 445 -19.64 5.33 -17.78
C PHE A 445 -18.98 4.55 -16.65
N TYR A 446 -19.00 5.11 -15.44
CA TYR A 446 -18.23 4.56 -14.31
C TYR A 446 -19.02 4.52 -13.00
N ALA A 447 -18.42 3.86 -12.01
CA ALA A 447 -18.84 3.93 -10.61
C ALA A 447 -17.61 4.23 -9.74
N PRO A 448 -17.68 5.17 -8.77
CA PRO A 448 -16.53 5.63 -8.00
C PRO A 448 -15.91 4.54 -7.12
N TRP A 449 -16.68 3.54 -6.72
CA TRP A 449 -16.21 2.37 -5.94
C TRP A 449 -15.57 1.28 -6.81
N CYS A 450 -15.62 1.38 -8.14
CA CYS A 450 -15.11 0.34 -9.02
C CYS A 450 -13.60 0.48 -9.22
N GLY A 451 -12.81 -0.50 -8.73
CA GLY A 451 -11.35 -0.48 -8.87
C GLY A 451 -10.84 -0.43 -10.32
N HIS A 452 -11.57 -0.98 -11.29
CA HIS A 452 -11.24 -0.82 -12.72
C HIS A 452 -11.48 0.60 -13.23
N CYS A 453 -12.46 1.32 -12.68
CA CYS A 453 -12.74 2.72 -13.02
C CYS A 453 -11.70 3.64 -12.40
N GLN A 454 -11.34 3.41 -11.14
CA GLN A 454 -10.32 4.16 -10.42
C GLN A 454 -8.96 4.07 -11.13
N ARG A 455 -8.56 2.87 -11.57
CA ARG A 455 -7.32 2.69 -12.36
C ARG A 455 -7.34 3.39 -13.72
N LEU A 456 -8.51 3.52 -14.35
CA LEU A 456 -8.65 4.21 -15.63
C LEU A 456 -8.76 5.73 -15.48
N ALA A 457 -9.14 6.24 -14.31
CA ALA A 457 -9.36 7.66 -14.08
C ALA A 457 -8.21 8.57 -14.54
N PRO A 458 -6.95 8.36 -14.10
CA PRO A 458 -5.84 9.24 -14.51
C PRO A 458 -5.60 9.20 -16.02
N THR A 459 -5.61 8.02 -16.63
CA THR A 459 -5.43 7.87 -18.08
C THR A 459 -6.58 8.52 -18.88
N TRP A 460 -7.80 8.53 -18.34
CA TRP A 460 -8.94 9.19 -18.97
C TRP A 460 -8.84 10.71 -18.92
N GLU A 461 -8.30 11.26 -17.83
CA GLU A 461 -8.03 12.69 -17.68
C GLU A 461 -6.90 13.15 -18.63
N GLU A 462 -5.83 12.36 -18.76
CA GLU A 462 -4.75 12.61 -19.72
C GLU A 462 -5.23 12.56 -21.18
N LEU A 463 -6.11 11.61 -21.49
CA LEU A 463 -6.76 11.52 -22.80
C LEU A 463 -7.57 12.80 -23.09
N ALA A 464 -8.42 13.21 -22.16
CA ALA A 464 -9.24 14.42 -22.30
C ALA A 464 -8.38 15.67 -22.51
N LYS A 465 -7.31 15.81 -21.71
CA LYS A 465 -6.34 16.90 -21.84
C LYS A 465 -5.65 16.93 -23.21
N SER A 466 -5.42 15.77 -23.82
CA SER A 466 -4.77 15.67 -25.14
C SER A 466 -5.67 16.10 -26.29
N PHE A 467 -7.00 16.08 -26.12
CA PHE A 467 -7.98 16.49 -27.12
C PHE A 467 -8.74 17.77 -26.74
N LYS A 468 -8.33 18.46 -25.67
CA LYS A 468 -9.04 19.65 -25.15
C LYS A 468 -9.20 20.78 -26.18
N ASP A 469 -8.28 20.88 -27.14
CA ASP A 469 -8.25 21.91 -28.18
C ASP A 469 -8.77 21.39 -29.55
N ASP A 470 -9.21 20.12 -29.62
CA ASP A 470 -9.74 19.51 -30.83
C ASP A 470 -11.27 19.62 -30.87
N SER A 471 -11.80 20.51 -31.71
CA SER A 471 -13.24 20.73 -31.83
C SER A 471 -14.02 19.57 -32.48
N ASN A 472 -13.34 18.50 -32.92
CA ASN A 472 -13.98 17.36 -33.57
C ASN A 472 -14.35 16.22 -32.62
N VAL A 473 -13.89 16.25 -31.37
CA VAL A 473 -14.22 15.23 -30.36
C VAL A 473 -14.29 15.83 -28.97
N GLU A 474 -15.26 15.39 -28.19
CA GLU A 474 -15.34 15.72 -26.77
C GLU A 474 -15.20 14.46 -25.91
N ILE A 475 -14.36 14.54 -24.87
CA ILE A 475 -14.11 13.45 -23.92
C ILE A 475 -14.91 13.72 -22.65
N ALA A 476 -15.74 12.76 -22.26
CA ALA A 476 -16.65 12.94 -21.13
C ALA A 476 -16.67 11.74 -20.18
N LYS A 477 -17.23 11.96 -18.99
CA LYS A 477 -17.50 10.92 -17.98
C LYS A 477 -18.89 11.11 -17.37
N LEU A 478 -19.52 10.01 -16.97
CA LEU A 478 -20.81 10.00 -16.30
C LEU A 478 -20.79 8.95 -15.17
N ASP A 479 -21.10 9.38 -13.96
CA ASP A 479 -21.18 8.50 -12.78
C ASP A 479 -22.54 7.79 -12.73
N CYS A 480 -22.57 6.51 -13.08
CA CYS A 480 -23.77 5.69 -13.08
C CYS A 480 -24.32 5.40 -11.69
N THR A 481 -23.61 5.73 -10.61
CA THR A 481 -24.15 5.57 -9.24
C THR A 481 -25.09 6.69 -8.87
N ILE A 482 -24.88 7.87 -9.45
CA ILE A 482 -25.66 9.09 -9.28
C ILE A 482 -26.68 9.22 -10.42
N HIS A 483 -26.22 9.10 -11.66
CA HIS A 483 -26.98 9.33 -12.89
C HIS A 483 -27.44 8.01 -13.51
N ARG A 484 -28.35 7.34 -12.81
CA ARG A 484 -28.79 5.98 -13.15
C ARG A 484 -29.70 5.92 -14.35
N THR A 485 -30.44 6.98 -14.64
CA THR A 485 -31.44 7.01 -15.72
C THR A 485 -30.73 6.78 -17.05
N VAL A 486 -29.73 7.60 -17.36
CA VAL A 486 -28.93 7.45 -18.58
C VAL A 486 -28.25 6.09 -18.66
N CYS A 487 -27.67 5.60 -17.57
CA CYS A 487 -26.97 4.31 -17.58
C CYS A 487 -27.90 3.10 -17.76
N ASN A 488 -29.14 3.19 -17.27
CA ASN A 488 -30.15 2.17 -17.51
C ASN A 488 -30.64 2.20 -18.95
N ASP A 489 -30.92 3.39 -19.48
CA ASP A 489 -31.41 3.60 -20.85
C ASP A 489 -30.39 3.10 -21.89
N LEU A 490 -29.10 3.26 -21.60
CA LEU A 490 -27.98 2.76 -22.43
C LEU A 490 -27.56 1.32 -22.11
N GLU A 491 -28.30 0.60 -21.26
CA GLU A 491 -28.02 -0.78 -20.82
C GLU A 491 -26.58 -1.02 -20.30
N ILE A 492 -26.06 -0.10 -19.49
CA ILE A 492 -24.72 -0.22 -18.91
C ILE A 492 -24.71 -1.30 -17.81
N LYS A 493 -24.29 -2.52 -18.17
CA LYS A 493 -24.27 -3.70 -17.27
C LYS A 493 -22.98 -3.87 -16.47
N GLY A 494 -21.97 -3.05 -16.69
CA GLY A 494 -20.68 -3.17 -16.00
C GLY A 494 -19.77 -1.96 -16.19
N TYR A 495 -18.81 -1.81 -15.26
CA TYR A 495 -17.96 -0.61 -15.17
C TYR A 495 -16.46 -0.95 -15.26
N PRO A 496 -15.64 -0.09 -15.89
CA PRO A 496 -16.05 1.02 -16.74
C PRO A 496 -16.58 0.51 -18.09
N THR A 497 -17.62 1.16 -18.62
CA THR A 497 -18.04 1.00 -20.03
C THR A 497 -17.71 2.27 -20.78
N LEU A 498 -17.04 2.13 -21.93
CA LEU A 498 -16.57 3.23 -22.75
C LEU A 498 -17.32 3.20 -24.08
N LEU A 499 -18.08 4.25 -24.39
CA LEU A 499 -18.90 4.32 -25.59
C LEU A 499 -18.45 5.47 -26.48
N TRP A 500 -18.37 5.18 -27.78
CA TRP A 500 -18.27 6.17 -28.83
C TRP A 500 -19.68 6.53 -29.31
N ILE A 501 -20.02 7.81 -29.25
CA ILE A 501 -21.36 8.34 -29.56
C ILE A 501 -21.20 9.41 -30.63
N GLU A 502 -22.04 9.36 -31.68
CA GLU A 502 -22.07 10.34 -32.75
C GLU A 502 -23.50 10.82 -32.98
N ASP A 503 -23.71 12.14 -32.95
CA ASP A 503 -25.00 12.80 -33.20
C ASP A 503 -26.18 12.11 -32.49
N GLY A 504 -26.03 11.88 -31.18
CA GLY A 504 -27.03 11.26 -30.30
C GLY A 504 -27.07 9.73 -30.33
N ASN A 505 -26.31 9.06 -31.20
CA ASN A 505 -26.38 7.62 -31.38
C ASN A 505 -25.14 6.90 -30.83
N VAL A 506 -25.34 5.84 -30.05
CA VAL A 506 -24.24 4.95 -29.64
C VAL A 506 -23.75 4.17 -30.85
N VAL A 507 -22.54 4.48 -31.32
CA VAL A 507 -21.93 3.86 -32.50
C VAL A 507 -21.20 2.58 -32.14
N GLU A 508 -20.38 2.62 -31.08
CA GLU A 508 -19.54 1.49 -30.70
C GLU A 508 -19.22 1.48 -29.20
N LYS A 509 -19.13 0.28 -28.63
CA LYS A 509 -18.53 0.05 -27.33
C LYS A 509 -17.05 -0.31 -27.48
N TYR A 510 -16.16 0.48 -26.89
CA TYR A 510 -14.72 0.22 -26.93
C TYR A 510 -14.33 -1.01 -26.10
N GLN A 511 -13.58 -1.93 -26.72
CA GLN A 511 -13.12 -3.19 -26.13
C GLN A 511 -11.59 -3.33 -26.09
N GLY A 512 -10.86 -2.26 -26.46
CA GLY A 512 -9.40 -2.27 -26.50
C GLY A 512 -8.74 -2.11 -25.13
N LEU A 513 -7.40 -2.06 -25.14
CA LEU A 513 -6.60 -1.79 -23.95
C LEU A 513 -6.81 -0.35 -23.47
N ARG A 514 -6.70 -0.13 -22.16
CA ARG A 514 -7.02 1.15 -21.53
C ARG A 514 -5.79 2.01 -21.24
N SER A 515 -4.72 1.83 -22.01
CA SER A 515 -3.54 2.69 -21.91
C SER A 515 -3.78 4.01 -22.63
N GLU A 516 -3.01 5.05 -22.29
CA GLU A 516 -3.16 6.37 -22.89
C GLU A 516 -2.98 6.33 -24.41
N SER A 517 -1.96 5.61 -24.90
CA SER A 517 -1.66 5.49 -26.32
C SER A 517 -2.74 4.70 -27.08
N ASP A 518 -3.24 3.60 -26.51
CA ASP A 518 -4.31 2.81 -27.13
C ASP A 518 -5.62 3.62 -27.26
N LEU A 519 -5.94 4.44 -26.26
CA LEU A 519 -7.12 5.31 -26.28
C LEU A 519 -6.95 6.48 -27.26
N LYS A 520 -5.77 7.12 -27.28
CA LYS A 520 -5.46 8.19 -28.26
C LYS A 520 -5.56 7.69 -29.69
N SER A 521 -5.00 6.52 -29.98
CA SER A 521 -5.06 5.89 -31.29
C SER A 521 -6.49 5.57 -31.70
N TYR A 522 -7.32 5.11 -30.76
CA TYR A 522 -8.74 4.89 -31.01
C TYR A 522 -9.47 6.18 -31.40
N VAL A 523 -9.27 7.27 -30.64
CA VAL A 523 -9.88 8.57 -30.93
C VAL A 523 -9.43 9.09 -32.30
N LYS A 524 -8.13 9.09 -32.59
CA LYS A 524 -7.57 9.52 -33.90
C LYS A 524 -8.16 8.71 -35.06
N LYS A 525 -8.27 7.39 -34.89
CA LYS A 525 -8.89 6.49 -35.88
C LYS A 525 -10.36 6.85 -36.14
N LYS A 526 -11.14 7.15 -35.10
CA LYS A 526 -12.54 7.57 -35.23
C LYS A 526 -12.73 8.96 -35.84
N LEU A 527 -11.73 9.82 -35.69
CA LEU A 527 -11.68 11.11 -36.37
C LEU A 527 -11.24 11.01 -37.84
N GLY A 528 -10.81 9.84 -38.32
CA GLY A 528 -10.31 9.69 -39.69
C GLY A 528 -8.96 10.37 -39.91
N LEU A 529 -8.25 10.71 -38.83
CA LEU A 529 -6.90 11.25 -38.89
C LEU A 529 -5.97 10.10 -39.25
N LYS A 530 -5.20 10.25 -40.33
CA LYS A 530 -4.08 9.34 -40.62
C LYS A 530 -3.10 9.44 -39.46
N GLU A 531 -2.58 8.31 -39.00
CA GLU A 531 -1.49 8.28 -38.02
C GLU A 531 -0.37 9.19 -38.51
N ASP A 532 -0.12 10.29 -37.78
CA ASP A 532 1.25 10.75 -37.70
C ASP A 532 2.04 9.55 -37.17
N LYS A 533 3.07 9.15 -37.91
CA LYS A 533 4.12 8.29 -37.38
C LYS A 533 4.85 9.08 -36.29
N THR A 534 4.20 9.29 -35.16
CA THR A 534 4.83 9.70 -33.93
C THR A 534 5.39 8.44 -33.32
N ASP A 535 6.66 8.23 -33.60
CA ASP A 535 7.53 7.30 -32.91
C ASP A 535 7.41 7.51 -31.39
N GLU A 536 6.58 6.71 -30.72
CA GLU A 536 6.71 6.42 -29.28
C GLU A 536 7.65 5.22 -29.06
N ASP A 537 8.79 5.26 -29.76
CA ASP A 537 10.06 4.75 -29.25
C ASP A 537 10.95 5.94 -28.91
N SER A 538 10.65 6.62 -27.82
CA SER A 538 11.59 7.57 -27.22
C SER A 538 11.49 7.49 -25.69
N GLY A 539 12.14 6.51 -25.06
CA GLY A 539 13.55 6.63 -24.67
C GLY A 539 14.61 6.06 -25.63
N GLY A 540 14.78 6.70 -26.79
CA GLY A 540 15.92 6.68 -27.70
C GLY A 540 16.38 5.33 -28.25
N SER A 541 16.05 5.03 -29.53
CA SER A 541 16.89 4.16 -30.37
C SER A 541 16.75 4.46 -31.89
N SER A 542 17.42 5.51 -32.38
CA SER A 542 17.45 5.91 -33.80
C SER A 542 18.21 4.94 -34.73
N GLY A 543 18.16 3.62 -34.52
CA GLY A 543 18.87 2.67 -35.38
C GLY A 543 18.50 1.19 -35.26
N MET A 544 17.44 0.83 -34.53
CA MET A 544 17.02 -0.57 -34.45
C MET A 544 16.16 -0.95 -35.65
N ILE A 545 16.62 -1.92 -36.45
CA ILE A 545 16.01 -2.30 -37.72
C ILE A 545 14.87 -3.30 -37.47
N THR A 546 13.67 -2.99 -38.00
CA THR A 546 12.55 -3.94 -38.10
C THR A 546 12.62 -4.66 -39.44
N LEU A 547 12.53 -5.99 -39.42
CA LEU A 547 12.54 -6.84 -40.62
C LEU A 547 11.15 -7.37 -40.95
N ASN A 548 10.91 -7.65 -42.23
CA ASN A 548 9.75 -8.37 -42.75
C ASN A 548 10.22 -9.56 -43.64
N SER A 549 9.31 -10.30 -44.26
CA SER A 549 9.65 -11.45 -45.10
C SER A 549 10.64 -11.13 -46.24
N GLU A 550 10.60 -9.92 -46.81
CA GLU A 550 11.48 -9.51 -47.91
C GLU A 550 12.88 -9.14 -47.43
N THR A 551 12.99 -8.44 -46.29
CA THR A 551 14.26 -7.91 -45.79
C THR A 551 14.98 -8.87 -44.86
N PHE A 552 14.31 -9.91 -44.37
CA PHE A 552 14.81 -10.78 -43.31
C PHE A 552 16.17 -11.40 -43.64
N GLN A 553 16.27 -12.10 -44.77
CA GLN A 553 17.50 -12.80 -45.19
C GLN A 553 18.68 -11.86 -45.33
N SER A 554 18.49 -10.70 -45.97
CA SER A 554 19.54 -9.68 -46.09
C SER A 554 19.92 -9.05 -44.74
N GLY A 555 19.00 -9.00 -43.78
CA GLY A 555 19.25 -8.46 -42.45
C GLY A 555 20.16 -9.36 -41.62
N ILE A 556 20.01 -10.68 -41.76
CA ILE A 556 20.73 -11.69 -40.96
C ILE A 556 21.98 -12.28 -41.65
N SER A 557 22.23 -11.94 -42.92
CA SER A 557 23.27 -12.58 -43.75
C SER A 557 24.72 -12.31 -43.31
N GLU A 558 24.95 -11.21 -42.58
CA GLU A 558 26.29 -10.78 -42.17
C GLU A 558 26.37 -10.60 -40.65
N GLY A 559 27.39 -11.20 -40.06
CA GLY A 559 27.70 -11.11 -38.63
C GLY A 559 26.75 -11.90 -37.75
N LEU A 560 26.71 -11.50 -36.47
CA LEU A 560 25.79 -12.04 -35.48
C LEU A 560 24.54 -11.17 -35.41
N SER A 561 23.37 -11.77 -35.60
CA SER A 561 22.08 -11.09 -35.56
C SER A 561 21.19 -11.68 -34.49
N PHE A 562 20.83 -10.88 -33.48
CA PHE A 562 19.90 -11.29 -32.43
C PHE A 562 18.53 -10.70 -32.72
N VAL A 563 17.56 -11.57 -33.00
CA VAL A 563 16.27 -11.19 -33.56
C VAL A 563 15.16 -11.46 -32.55
N LYS A 564 14.35 -10.43 -32.28
CA LYS A 564 13.14 -10.51 -31.46
C LYS A 564 11.90 -10.64 -32.34
N PHE A 565 11.24 -11.79 -32.28
CA PHE A 565 9.91 -12.00 -32.85
C PHE A 565 8.85 -11.64 -31.80
N PHE A 566 7.93 -10.73 -32.15
CA PHE A 566 6.98 -10.18 -31.19
C PHE A 566 5.61 -9.88 -31.78
N ALA A 567 4.64 -9.61 -30.89
CA ALA A 567 3.36 -9.03 -31.24
C ALA A 567 3.13 -7.75 -30.41
N PRO A 568 2.64 -6.64 -31.01
CA PRO A 568 2.41 -5.37 -30.31
C PRO A 568 1.45 -5.49 -29.13
N TRP A 569 0.49 -6.42 -29.19
CA TRP A 569 -0.48 -6.68 -28.13
C TRP A 569 0.03 -7.64 -27.05
N CYS A 570 1.19 -8.27 -27.22
CA CYS A 570 1.71 -9.23 -26.25
C CYS A 570 2.33 -8.53 -25.03
N GLY A 571 1.79 -8.80 -23.84
CA GLY A 571 2.28 -8.23 -22.58
C GLY A 571 3.73 -8.60 -22.23
N HIS A 572 4.18 -9.81 -22.59
CA HIS A 572 5.58 -10.22 -22.39
C HIS A 572 6.52 -9.44 -23.32
N CYS A 573 6.10 -9.17 -24.56
CA CYS A 573 6.86 -8.33 -25.51
C CYS A 573 6.98 -6.88 -25.04
N LYS A 574 5.89 -6.32 -24.49
CA LYS A 574 5.89 -4.96 -23.92
C LYS A 574 6.84 -4.85 -22.73
N ARG A 575 6.89 -5.85 -21.84
CA ARG A 575 7.84 -5.88 -20.71
C ARG A 575 9.30 -6.03 -21.16
N LEU A 576 9.55 -6.78 -22.23
CA LEU A 576 10.91 -6.95 -22.79
C LEU A 576 11.40 -5.72 -23.56
N ALA A 577 10.50 -4.87 -24.07
CA ALA A 577 10.86 -3.69 -24.86
C ALA A 577 11.92 -2.77 -24.22
N PRO A 578 11.79 -2.32 -22.95
CA PRO A 578 12.82 -1.47 -22.33
C PRO A 578 14.19 -2.17 -22.24
N ILE A 579 14.22 -3.45 -21.86
CA ILE A 579 15.46 -4.25 -21.77
C ILE A 579 16.10 -4.43 -23.14
N TRP A 580 15.30 -4.67 -24.18
CA TRP A 580 15.77 -4.81 -25.55
C TRP A 580 16.40 -3.50 -26.07
N ASN A 581 15.84 -2.36 -25.71
CA ASN A 581 16.38 -1.04 -26.03
C ASN A 581 17.70 -0.76 -25.29
N GLU A 582 17.80 -1.15 -24.01
CA GLU A 582 19.06 -1.06 -23.25
C GLU A 582 20.14 -1.98 -23.82
N LEU A 583 19.78 -3.21 -24.20
CA LEU A 583 20.70 -4.17 -24.81
C LEU A 583 21.24 -3.63 -26.14
N TYR A 584 20.39 -2.99 -26.93
CA TYR A 584 20.81 -2.31 -28.16
C TYR A 584 21.81 -1.18 -27.89
N LYS A 585 21.57 -0.33 -26.88
CA LYS A 585 22.52 0.70 -26.46
C LYS A 585 23.85 0.10 -25.99
N LYS A 586 23.83 -1.02 -25.26
CA LYS A 586 25.03 -1.72 -24.75
C LYS A 586 25.83 -2.41 -25.86
N THR A 587 25.17 -2.79 -26.95
CA THR A 587 25.79 -3.46 -28.11
C THR A 587 26.14 -2.49 -29.24
N MET A 588 25.67 -1.24 -29.20
CA MET A 588 26.08 -0.19 -30.13
C MET A 588 27.61 -0.02 -30.12
N GLY A 589 28.22 -0.04 -31.30
CA GLY A 589 29.66 0.13 -31.49
C GLY A 589 30.49 -1.15 -31.42
N LYS A 590 29.89 -2.30 -31.13
CA LYS A 590 30.54 -3.60 -31.33
C LYS A 590 30.49 -3.97 -32.82
N PRO A 591 31.63 -4.18 -33.49
CA PRO A 591 31.60 -4.66 -34.87
C PRO A 591 30.92 -6.03 -34.90
N ASN A 592 30.14 -6.29 -35.96
CA ASN A 592 29.55 -7.61 -36.24
C ASN A 592 28.38 -8.07 -35.35
N VAL A 593 27.69 -7.16 -34.64
CA VAL A 593 26.49 -7.48 -33.83
C VAL A 593 25.30 -6.62 -34.25
N LYS A 594 24.17 -7.25 -34.59
CA LYS A 594 22.91 -6.57 -34.95
C LYS A 594 21.79 -7.03 -34.03
N LEU A 595 21.05 -6.08 -33.46
CA LEU A 595 19.77 -6.38 -32.80
C LEU A 595 18.62 -5.96 -33.73
N LEU A 596 17.75 -6.92 -34.03
CA LEU A 596 16.69 -6.80 -35.04
C LEU A 596 15.34 -7.21 -34.42
N LYS A 597 14.24 -6.75 -35.01
CA LYS A 597 12.89 -7.13 -34.56
C LYS A 597 11.98 -7.50 -35.74
N VAL A 598 11.08 -8.44 -35.52
CA VAL A 598 10.05 -8.87 -36.48
C VAL A 598 8.69 -8.84 -35.80
N ASP A 599 7.77 -8.08 -36.37
CA ASP A 599 6.37 -8.02 -35.91
C ASP A 599 5.56 -9.13 -36.61
N CYS A 600 5.21 -10.17 -35.86
CA CYS A 600 4.48 -11.33 -36.38
C CYS A 600 2.98 -11.09 -36.57
N THR A 601 2.49 -9.88 -36.29
CA THR A 601 1.09 -9.52 -36.47
C THR A 601 0.80 -8.86 -37.81
N LEU A 602 1.84 -8.45 -38.54
CA LEU A 602 1.72 -7.87 -39.86
C LEU A 602 1.66 -8.96 -40.94
N ASP A 603 0.83 -8.75 -41.96
CA ASP A 603 0.63 -9.72 -43.04
C ASP A 603 1.93 -10.06 -43.79
N ASN A 604 2.82 -9.07 -43.93
CA ASN A 604 4.11 -9.21 -44.63
C ASN A 604 5.23 -9.85 -43.79
N SER A 605 4.95 -10.32 -42.57
CA SER A 605 5.90 -11.04 -41.72
C SER A 605 5.28 -12.27 -41.05
N LYS A 606 3.97 -12.49 -41.22
CA LYS A 606 3.25 -13.63 -40.63
C LYS A 606 3.74 -14.98 -41.16
N GLU A 607 3.96 -15.08 -42.47
CA GLU A 607 4.51 -16.30 -43.10
C GLU A 607 5.93 -16.58 -42.60
N LEU A 608 6.78 -15.55 -42.54
CA LEU A 608 8.13 -15.65 -41.97
C LEU A 608 8.10 -16.17 -40.53
N CYS A 609 7.22 -15.66 -39.66
CA CYS A 609 7.14 -16.13 -38.27
C CYS A 609 6.71 -17.60 -38.17
N ASN A 610 5.85 -18.07 -39.07
CA ASN A 610 5.50 -19.48 -39.15
C ASN A 610 6.68 -20.33 -39.65
N GLU A 611 7.40 -19.88 -40.69
CA GLU A 611 8.60 -20.54 -41.23
C GLU A 611 9.74 -20.63 -40.21
N GLN A 612 9.88 -19.63 -39.35
CA GLN A 612 10.87 -19.60 -38.27
C GLN A 612 10.42 -20.39 -37.01
N GLU A 613 9.25 -21.04 -37.07
CA GLU A 613 8.66 -21.85 -36.00
C GLU A 613 8.40 -21.06 -34.70
N VAL A 614 7.91 -19.82 -34.84
CA VAL A 614 7.56 -18.97 -33.68
C VAL A 614 6.22 -19.41 -33.08
N GLU A 615 6.26 -20.22 -32.03
CA GLU A 615 5.05 -20.74 -31.35
C GLU A 615 4.45 -19.76 -30.33
N GLY A 616 5.21 -18.76 -29.88
CA GLY A 616 4.81 -17.81 -28.85
C GLY A 616 5.56 -16.48 -28.92
N PHE A 617 5.17 -15.52 -28.09
CA PHE A 617 5.80 -14.20 -28.08
C PHE A 617 6.19 -13.73 -26.66
N PRO A 618 7.36 -13.09 -26.48
CA PRO A 618 8.43 -12.93 -27.45
C PRO A 618 9.23 -14.22 -27.62
N THR A 619 9.70 -14.48 -28.85
CA THR A 619 10.70 -15.52 -29.14
C THR A 619 11.97 -14.85 -29.64
N LEU A 620 13.12 -15.30 -29.13
CA LEU A 620 14.42 -14.67 -29.33
C LEU A 620 15.39 -15.66 -29.99
N TYR A 621 15.79 -15.37 -31.21
CA TYR A 621 16.70 -16.23 -31.99
C TYR A 621 18.00 -15.51 -32.32
N LEU A 622 19.09 -16.27 -32.23
CA LEU A 622 20.41 -15.83 -32.62
C LEU A 622 20.76 -16.45 -33.98
N TYR A 623 21.23 -15.61 -34.89
CA TYR A 623 21.68 -16.00 -36.23
C TYR A 623 23.16 -15.64 -36.42
N LYS A 624 23.88 -16.47 -37.17
CA LYS A 624 25.25 -16.21 -37.62
C LYS A 624 25.34 -16.48 -39.11
N HIS A 625 25.73 -15.46 -39.89
CA HIS A 625 25.87 -15.57 -41.35
C HIS A 625 24.64 -16.16 -42.07
N GLY A 626 23.43 -15.76 -41.65
CA GLY A 626 22.17 -16.22 -42.22
C GLY A 626 21.59 -17.50 -41.63
N GLU A 627 22.32 -18.22 -40.77
CA GLU A 627 21.84 -19.47 -40.16
C GLU A 627 21.40 -19.27 -38.70
N LYS A 628 20.27 -19.87 -38.31
CA LYS A 628 19.76 -19.89 -36.92
C LYS A 628 20.65 -20.81 -36.08
N ILE A 629 21.40 -20.24 -35.14
CA ILE A 629 22.36 -21.00 -34.32
C ILE A 629 21.84 -21.38 -32.93
N SER A 630 20.93 -20.58 -32.36
CA SER A 630 20.42 -20.82 -31.00
C SER A 630 19.12 -20.07 -30.73
N GLU A 631 18.32 -20.61 -29.82
CA GLU A 631 17.19 -19.93 -29.19
C GLU A 631 17.56 -19.51 -27.77
N TYR A 632 17.26 -18.25 -27.45
CA TYR A 632 17.48 -17.73 -26.11
C TYR A 632 16.25 -18.02 -25.23
N ASN A 633 16.43 -18.92 -24.27
CA ASN A 633 15.43 -19.30 -23.27
C ASN A 633 15.79 -18.81 -21.85
N GLY A 634 16.76 -17.90 -21.73
CA GLY A 634 17.23 -17.38 -20.45
C GLY A 634 16.35 -16.28 -19.85
N PRO A 635 16.70 -15.78 -18.66
CA PRO A 635 15.95 -14.71 -18.01
C PRO A 635 15.93 -13.41 -18.83
N THR A 636 14.77 -12.76 -18.90
CA THR A 636 14.61 -11.50 -19.65
C THR A 636 15.13 -10.29 -18.87
N ASN A 637 16.43 -10.25 -18.56
CA ASN A 637 17.12 -9.07 -18.02
C ASN A 637 18.38 -8.73 -18.84
N LEU A 638 18.86 -7.49 -18.68
CA LEU A 638 19.94 -6.95 -19.51
C LEU A 638 21.25 -7.74 -19.40
N GLU A 639 21.59 -8.23 -18.21
CA GLU A 639 22.90 -8.85 -17.95
C GLU A 639 22.96 -10.24 -18.56
N ASP A 640 21.95 -11.08 -18.32
CA ASP A 640 21.90 -12.45 -18.89
C ASP A 640 21.85 -12.44 -20.42
N MET A 641 21.11 -11.49 -21.02
CA MET A 641 21.03 -11.37 -22.47
C MET A 641 22.37 -10.87 -23.07
N TYR A 642 23.06 -9.96 -22.37
CA TYR A 642 24.37 -9.50 -22.79
C TYR A 642 25.45 -10.58 -22.62
N GLU A 643 25.39 -11.37 -21.56
CA GLU A 643 26.30 -12.49 -21.31
C GLU A 643 26.13 -13.57 -22.39
N PHE A 644 24.89 -13.95 -22.70
CA PHE A 644 24.58 -14.88 -23.79
C PHE A 644 25.19 -14.41 -25.11
N LEU A 645 24.99 -13.15 -25.46
CA LEU A 645 25.60 -12.55 -26.65
C LEU A 645 27.14 -12.58 -26.58
N SER A 646 27.72 -12.27 -25.42
CA SER A 646 29.16 -12.25 -25.19
C SER A 646 29.83 -13.61 -25.39
N GLN A 647 29.15 -14.71 -25.02
CA GLN A 647 29.63 -16.07 -25.28
C GLN A 647 29.80 -16.36 -26.78
N HIS A 648 29.02 -15.71 -27.64
CA HIS A 648 29.06 -15.90 -29.08
C HIS A 648 29.98 -14.90 -29.82
N PHE A 649 30.42 -13.80 -29.18
CA PHE A 649 31.39 -12.86 -29.76
C PHE A 649 32.86 -13.25 -29.50
N ILE A 650 33.17 -13.86 -28.34
CA ILE A 650 34.55 -14.19 -27.95
C ILE A 650 35.18 -15.24 -28.88
N HIS A 651 34.37 -16.05 -29.57
CA HIS A 651 34.85 -17.06 -30.49
C HIS A 651 35.32 -16.53 -31.86
N ASP A 652 35.14 -15.24 -32.18
CA ASP A 652 35.57 -14.65 -33.46
C ASP A 652 36.92 -13.86 -33.37
N GLU A 653 37.53 -13.73 -32.18
CA GLU A 653 38.84 -13.06 -32.00
C GLU A 653 40.05 -14.02 -31.86
N LEU A 654 39.86 -15.33 -32.11
CA LEU A 654 40.93 -16.35 -32.08
C LEU A 654 41.25 -16.94 -33.45
#